data_AF-A0A915Q1J0-F1
#
_entry.id   AF-A0A915Q1J0-F1
#
_cell.length_a   1.000
_cell.length_b   1.000
_cell.length_c   1.000
_cell.angle_alpha   90.00
_cell.angle_beta   90.00
_cell.angle_gamma   90.00
#
_symmetry.space_group_name_H-M   'P 1'
#
loop_
_entity.id
_entity.type
_entity.pdbx_description
1 polymer ?
#
loop_
_entity_poly.entity_id
_entity_poly.type
_entity_poly.pdbx_seq_one_letter_code
_entity_poly.pdbx_strand_id
1 'polypeptide(L)'
;MDWLPDPPDANPYQSRRYRQNADVFNMLVSVYGSKEIFVKEYRELLAERLTKSWNRDPQFEQRYLELLKLRFSEGELQQCEVMLKDMRDSEQIDRLVDNLLPFPISARIISSFFWPKIESEEFTMPRELMTGLDEYARGFETHKGSRKLEWMSAVGSIELEVELDDVRAVVAVSPAHAAILSLFTKKETWTVDEMSTELKMDKRNVKKRLEWWQNSGVVYASVDENEGKTWHLASGTSKMERLQVEHDMEEDVSDDDRNEDTEAIDALEQYWTYTKSFIANQEPVKAERLHTIFRMFASPGQQGPTLEDVVAFLQRKVKLNLLSCANGLYKVVKECSAHHYLDEELFFLARLASLVQLGFMQLLLSLTKGILPLVSVLSRTIQQASMSSARYTVEEFGSLYGLDYRMYFKDENGSRIAPWHDIPLFVDESKKIYNMIIEIPRWTNAKMEMSTKESMTPIKQDVKNGQPRFVDNFFPFKGYIWNYGALPQTWENPEHVDPATGCCGDNDPIDVIEIGSKIHRRGDVISVKILGVIALIDEGETDWKLVAIDVKDKKADQISDIKDVEKHFPGLLKATREWFRNYKIPAGKPPNQFAFNGLYKDADFAHGIIRETHEFWKKLIREPSPQLNTEMANGMDGAAHPAASSAWGKVIAEQPPMSAKKEVPKEKLDMWHYIGE
;
A
#
# COMPACT_ATOMS: atom_id res chain seq x y z
N MET A 1 43.59 12.20 -4.59
CA MET A 1 43.05 13.52 -4.20
C MET A 1 43.04 14.38 -5.45
N ASP A 2 42.01 14.26 -6.28
CA ASP A 2 41.80 15.11 -7.46
C ASP A 2 40.72 16.13 -7.14
N TRP A 3 41.02 17.02 -6.19
CA TRP A 3 40.14 18.11 -5.83
C TRP A 3 40.62 19.39 -6.51
N LEU A 4 39.76 19.95 -7.36
CA LEU A 4 39.95 21.27 -7.96
C LEU A 4 38.85 22.21 -7.43
N PRO A 5 39.20 23.43 -6.99
CA PRO A 5 38.21 24.41 -6.55
C PRO A 5 37.32 24.86 -7.71
N ASP A 6 36.08 25.23 -7.39
CA ASP A 6 35.17 25.84 -8.35
C ASP A 6 35.80 27.16 -8.88
N PRO A 7 35.71 27.44 -10.18
CA PRO A 7 36.27 28.66 -10.76
C PRO A 7 35.55 29.92 -10.22
N PRO A 8 36.21 31.09 -10.19
CA PRO A 8 35.70 32.29 -9.53
C PRO A 8 34.42 32.87 -10.14
N ASP A 9 34.04 32.43 -11.34
CA ASP A 9 32.80 32.77 -12.07
C ASP A 9 31.70 31.70 -11.97
N ALA A 10 31.92 30.64 -11.18
CA ALA A 10 30.92 29.59 -11.00
C ALA A 10 29.65 30.15 -10.34
N ASN A 11 28.51 29.93 -11.01
CA ASN A 11 27.20 30.30 -10.48
C ASN A 11 26.97 29.61 -9.11
N PRO A 12 26.60 30.34 -8.04
CA PRO A 12 26.35 29.77 -6.71
C PRO A 12 25.41 28.56 -6.72
N TYR A 13 24.40 28.57 -7.61
CA TYR A 13 23.42 27.50 -7.78
C TYR A 13 23.93 26.28 -8.56
N GLN A 14 25.09 26.38 -9.23
CA GLN A 14 25.74 25.31 -9.98
C GLN A 14 26.97 24.74 -9.25
N SER A 15 27.40 25.39 -8.15
CA SER A 15 28.54 24.95 -7.34
C SER A 15 28.33 23.52 -6.82
N ARG A 16 29.42 22.74 -6.77
CA ARG A 16 29.36 21.36 -6.24
C ARG A 16 28.96 21.36 -4.76
N ARG A 17 29.36 22.39 -4.00
CA ARG A 17 28.95 22.58 -2.61
C ARG A 17 27.44 22.78 -2.48
N TYR A 18 26.80 23.52 -3.39
CA TYR A 18 25.35 23.66 -3.41
C TYR A 18 24.66 22.33 -3.75
N ARG A 19 25.17 21.57 -4.73
CA ARG A 19 24.64 20.23 -5.07
C ARG A 19 24.80 19.19 -3.96
N GLN A 20 25.93 19.19 -3.24
CA GLN A 20 26.11 18.33 -2.06
C GLN A 20 25.20 18.75 -0.89
N ASN A 21 24.98 20.06 -0.71
CA ASN A 21 24.06 20.57 0.31
C ASN A 21 22.57 20.42 -0.08
N ALA A 22 22.26 20.15 -1.35
CA ALA A 22 20.91 19.90 -1.87
C ALA A 22 20.55 18.40 -1.98
N ASP A 23 21.43 17.50 -1.53
CA ASP A 23 21.17 16.06 -1.46
C ASP A 23 19.98 15.80 -0.51
N VAL A 24 19.00 15.00 -0.96
CA VAL A 24 17.81 14.59 -0.19
C VAL A 24 18.20 14.02 1.17
N PHE A 25 19.33 13.31 1.27
CA PHE A 25 19.84 12.81 2.54
C PHE A 25 20.25 13.95 3.49
N ASN A 26 20.99 14.95 3.00
CA ASN A 26 21.37 16.10 3.82
C ASN A 26 20.16 16.97 4.16
N MET A 27 19.16 17.03 3.26
CA MET A 27 17.87 17.65 3.54
C MET A 27 17.14 16.90 4.67
N LEU A 28 17.06 15.57 4.62
CA LEU A 28 16.45 14.75 5.67
C LEU A 28 17.20 14.89 7.00
N VAL A 29 18.53 14.76 7.01
CA VAL A 29 19.35 14.98 8.22
C VAL A 29 19.15 16.40 8.76
N SER A 30 18.98 17.40 7.89
CA SER A 30 18.68 18.78 8.33
C SER A 30 17.27 18.95 8.92
N VAL A 31 16.29 18.15 8.48
CA VAL A 31 14.93 18.12 9.06
C VAL A 31 14.97 17.54 10.48
N TYR A 32 15.74 16.46 10.68
CA TYR A 32 15.97 15.87 12.01
C TYR A 32 16.95 16.67 12.87
N GLY A 33 17.64 17.67 12.30
CA GLY A 33 18.57 18.57 13.00
C GLY A 33 19.98 18.00 13.19
N SER A 34 20.13 16.69 13.37
CA SER A 34 21.45 16.03 13.44
C SER A 34 21.42 14.61 12.89
N LYS A 35 22.63 14.09 12.56
CA LYS A 35 22.83 12.69 12.18
C LYS A 35 22.46 11.73 13.31
N GLU A 36 22.72 12.11 14.55
CA GLU A 36 22.44 11.30 15.75
C GLU A 36 20.93 11.11 15.95
N ILE A 37 20.15 12.18 15.81
CA ILE A 37 18.68 12.13 15.91
C ILE A 37 18.12 11.26 14.79
N PHE A 38 18.59 11.44 13.56
CA PHE A 38 18.19 10.59 12.44
C PHE A 38 18.44 9.10 12.73
N VAL A 39 19.61 8.75 13.26
CA VAL A 39 19.95 7.36 13.60
C VAL A 39 19.04 6.83 14.72
N LYS A 40 18.74 7.64 15.74
CA LYS A 40 17.82 7.27 16.81
C LYS A 40 16.42 6.94 16.27
N GLU A 41 15.87 7.81 15.44
CA GLU A 41 14.55 7.64 14.82
C GLU A 41 14.53 6.45 13.86
N TYR A 42 15.59 6.29 13.07
CA TYR A 42 15.74 5.14 12.18
C TYR A 42 15.80 3.82 12.97
N ARG A 43 16.48 3.81 14.11
CA ARG A 43 16.54 2.65 15.02
C ARG A 43 15.17 2.31 15.60
N GLU A 44 14.38 3.31 16.00
CA GLU A 44 13.02 3.11 16.50
C GLU A 44 12.09 2.54 15.42
N LEU A 45 12.15 3.12 14.22
CA LEU A 45 11.41 2.62 13.06
C LEU A 45 11.82 1.18 12.68
N LEU A 46 13.13 0.88 12.69
CA LEU A 46 13.63 -0.45 12.40
C LEU A 46 13.14 -1.46 13.45
N ALA A 47 13.14 -1.09 14.72
CA ALA A 47 12.64 -1.96 15.79
C ALA A 47 11.17 -2.28 15.59
N GLU A 48 10.33 -1.28 15.31
CA GLU A 48 8.91 -1.45 15.04
C GLU A 48 8.65 -2.40 13.86
N ARG A 49 9.42 -2.24 12.77
CA ARG A 49 9.24 -3.07 11.57
C ARG A 49 9.63 -4.53 11.82
N LEU A 50 10.71 -4.75 12.55
CA LEU A 50 11.22 -6.09 12.87
C LEU A 50 10.35 -6.81 13.93
N THR A 51 9.65 -6.08 14.80
CA THR A 51 8.79 -6.67 15.83
C THR A 51 7.36 -6.90 15.34
N LYS A 52 6.75 -5.97 14.61
CA LYS A 52 5.31 -6.03 14.26
C LYS A 52 4.95 -6.95 13.11
N SER A 53 5.84 -7.17 12.13
CA SER A 53 5.46 -7.86 10.88
C SER A 53 5.82 -9.36 10.90
N TRP A 54 4.88 -10.25 10.58
CA TRP A 54 5.13 -11.70 10.40
C TRP A 54 5.92 -12.00 9.13
N ASN A 55 5.86 -11.11 8.14
CA ASN A 55 6.18 -11.42 6.74
C ASN A 55 7.17 -10.43 6.09
N ARG A 56 8.15 -9.91 6.85
CA ARG A 56 9.21 -9.07 6.26
C ARG A 56 10.56 -9.75 6.39
N ASP A 57 11.16 -9.99 5.22
CA ASP A 57 12.50 -10.53 5.06
C ASP A 57 13.55 -9.57 5.65
N PRO A 58 14.30 -9.96 6.69
CA PRO A 58 15.41 -9.16 7.24
C PRO A 58 16.43 -8.71 6.18
N GLN A 59 16.51 -9.43 5.05
CA GLN A 59 17.38 -9.06 3.92
C GLN A 59 16.97 -7.73 3.25
N PHE A 60 15.69 -7.36 3.30
CA PHE A 60 15.22 -6.10 2.73
C PHE A 60 15.76 -4.91 3.54
N GLU A 61 15.63 -4.96 4.87
CA GLU A 61 16.12 -3.90 5.78
C GLU A 61 17.66 -3.83 5.79
N GLN A 62 18.35 -4.97 5.57
CA GLN A 62 19.81 -5.00 5.43
C GLN A 62 20.29 -4.11 4.27
N ARG A 63 19.58 -4.09 3.14
CA ARG A 63 19.97 -3.27 1.98
C ARG A 63 19.86 -1.77 2.27
N TYR A 64 18.82 -1.33 2.98
CA TYR A 64 18.70 0.07 3.40
C TYR A 64 19.84 0.48 4.32
N LEU A 65 20.18 -0.39 5.28
CA LEU A 65 21.29 -0.14 6.18
C LEU A 65 22.63 -0.02 5.45
N GLU A 66 22.89 -0.91 4.48
CA GLU A 66 24.10 -0.86 3.63
C GLU A 66 24.19 0.45 2.82
N LEU A 67 23.07 0.95 2.29
CA LEU A 67 23.02 2.24 1.60
C LEU A 67 23.27 3.42 2.54
N LEU A 68 22.71 3.40 3.76
CA LEU A 68 22.95 4.42 4.77
C LEU A 68 24.43 4.43 5.18
N LYS A 69 25.07 3.28 5.32
CA LYS A 69 26.51 3.17 5.63
C LYS A 69 27.42 3.89 4.63
N LEU A 70 26.97 4.16 3.40
CA LEU A 70 27.73 4.97 2.43
C LEU A 70 27.78 6.47 2.77
N ARG A 71 26.95 6.93 3.72
CA ARG A 71 26.77 8.34 4.11
C ARG A 71 27.07 8.60 5.60
N PHE A 72 27.14 7.55 6.40
CA PHE A 72 27.57 7.57 7.80
C PHE A 72 29.02 7.08 7.94
N SER A 73 29.69 7.54 8.98
CA SER A 73 31.00 7.05 9.39
C SER A 73 30.89 5.68 10.06
N GLU A 74 32.00 4.96 10.11
CA GLU A 74 32.07 3.63 10.70
C GLU A 74 31.65 3.67 12.18
N GLY A 75 30.67 2.84 12.55
CA GLY A 75 30.16 2.72 13.92
C GLY A 75 28.87 3.51 14.22
N GLU A 76 28.51 4.54 13.46
CA GLU A 76 27.28 5.33 13.73
C GLU A 76 25.99 4.49 13.62
N LEU A 77 25.99 3.48 12.74
CA LEU A 77 24.85 2.59 12.50
C LEU A 77 24.99 1.22 13.18
N GLN A 78 26.00 1.05 14.04
CA GLN A 78 26.33 -0.24 14.65
C GLN A 78 25.14 -0.88 15.37
N GLN A 79 24.32 -0.08 16.07
CA GLN A 79 23.16 -0.61 16.79
C GLN A 79 22.13 -1.25 15.85
N CYS A 80 21.85 -0.60 14.72
CA CYS A 80 20.96 -1.14 13.69
C CYS A 80 21.54 -2.41 13.03
N GLU A 81 22.87 -2.48 12.89
CA GLU A 81 23.54 -3.69 12.37
C GLU A 81 23.39 -4.87 13.33
N VAL A 82 23.51 -4.63 14.64
CA VAL A 82 23.27 -5.67 15.65
C VAL A 82 21.81 -6.12 15.63
N MET A 83 20.84 -5.20 15.49
CA MET A 83 19.42 -5.56 15.41
C MET A 83 19.12 -6.53 14.26
N LEU A 84 19.67 -6.29 13.06
CA LEU A 84 19.49 -7.21 11.93
C LEU A 84 20.24 -8.52 12.11
N LYS A 85 21.40 -8.48 12.77
CA LYS A 85 22.13 -9.70 13.13
C LYS A 85 21.33 -10.56 14.11
N ASP A 86 20.71 -9.95 15.11
CA ASP A 86 19.87 -10.64 16.08
C ASP A 86 18.73 -11.39 15.40
N MET A 87 18.08 -10.80 14.38
CA MET A 87 17.03 -11.48 13.60
C MET A 87 17.55 -12.72 12.87
N ARG A 88 18.71 -12.62 12.19
CA ARG A 88 19.30 -13.77 11.50
C ARG A 88 19.75 -14.87 12.46
N ASP A 89 20.33 -14.48 13.59
CA ASP A 89 20.77 -15.42 14.63
C ASP A 89 19.54 -16.11 15.25
N SER A 90 18.42 -15.39 15.41
CA SER A 90 17.14 -15.94 15.89
C SER A 90 16.61 -17.05 14.98
N GLU A 91 16.55 -16.82 13.67
CA GLU A 91 16.12 -17.83 12.68
C GLU A 91 16.98 -19.10 12.67
N GLN A 92 18.27 -18.97 13.02
CA GLN A 92 19.16 -20.13 13.15
C GLN A 92 18.85 -20.92 14.42
N ILE A 93 18.55 -20.23 15.52
CA ILE A 93 18.22 -20.88 16.78
C ILE A 93 16.84 -21.53 16.75
N ASP A 94 15.85 -20.88 16.14
CA ASP A 94 14.51 -21.45 15.95
C ASP A 94 14.60 -22.85 15.31
N ARG A 95 15.38 -22.99 14.22
CA ARG A 95 15.62 -24.26 13.54
C ARG A 95 16.26 -25.35 14.41
N LEU A 96 16.95 -24.98 15.48
CA LEU A 96 17.60 -25.92 16.39
C LEU A 96 16.69 -26.34 17.55
N VAL A 97 15.76 -25.48 17.96
CA VAL A 97 14.87 -25.72 19.11
C VAL A 97 13.55 -26.40 18.71
N ASP A 98 13.13 -26.26 17.44
CA ASP A 98 11.81 -26.64 16.92
C ASP A 98 11.36 -28.09 17.21
N ASN A 99 12.28 -29.06 17.25
CA ASN A 99 11.94 -30.49 17.31
C ASN A 99 11.37 -31.00 18.65
N LEU A 100 11.31 -30.17 19.70
CA LEU A 100 10.94 -30.61 21.07
C LEU A 100 9.76 -29.84 21.68
N LEU A 101 9.10 -28.97 20.92
CA LEU A 101 8.09 -28.06 21.46
C LEU A 101 6.66 -28.64 21.38
N PRO A 102 5.77 -28.30 22.34
CA PRO A 102 4.39 -28.75 22.34
C PRO A 102 3.55 -28.16 21.20
N PHE A 103 3.96 -27.01 20.66
CA PHE A 103 3.39 -26.34 19.50
C PHE A 103 4.49 -25.53 18.79
N PRO A 104 4.33 -25.18 17.50
CA PRO A 104 5.32 -24.40 16.76
C PRO A 104 5.53 -23.02 17.41
N ILE A 105 6.77 -22.70 17.75
CA ILE A 105 7.17 -21.38 18.28
C ILE A 105 8.30 -20.84 17.41
N SER A 106 8.10 -19.67 16.83
CA SER A 106 9.17 -18.89 16.22
C SER A 106 9.47 -17.70 17.12
N ALA A 107 10.67 -17.66 17.69
CA ALA A 107 11.08 -16.65 18.64
C ALA A 107 12.05 -15.65 18.02
N ARG A 108 11.78 -14.35 18.21
CA ARG A 108 12.71 -13.27 17.86
C ARG A 108 13.56 -12.91 19.08
N ILE A 109 14.79 -13.38 19.08
CA ILE A 109 15.75 -13.22 20.17
C ILE A 109 16.55 -11.95 19.93
N ILE A 110 16.25 -10.92 20.72
CA ILE A 110 16.84 -9.59 20.57
C ILE A 110 17.81 -9.25 21.69
N SER A 111 18.79 -8.40 21.40
CA SER A 111 19.73 -7.88 22.40
C SER A 111 19.19 -6.62 23.09
N SER A 112 18.94 -6.69 24.40
CA SER A 112 18.33 -5.58 25.16
C SER A 112 19.10 -4.26 25.12
N PHE A 113 20.42 -4.30 24.90
CA PHE A 113 21.26 -3.10 24.88
C PHE A 113 21.22 -2.33 23.55
N PHE A 114 21.02 -3.04 22.42
CA PHE A 114 21.11 -2.42 21.09
C PHE A 114 19.74 -2.05 20.51
N TRP A 115 18.68 -2.68 21.02
CA TRP A 115 17.32 -2.35 20.66
C TRP A 115 16.81 -1.15 21.48
N PRO A 116 15.92 -0.33 20.90
CA PRO A 116 15.19 0.67 21.68
C PRO A 116 14.31 -0.02 22.72
N LYS A 117 13.90 0.71 23.76
CA LYS A 117 12.99 0.19 24.77
C LYS A 117 11.65 -0.13 24.08
N ILE A 118 11.28 -1.41 24.04
CA ILE A 118 9.99 -1.84 23.54
C ILE A 118 9.01 -1.75 24.70
N GLU A 119 7.98 -0.92 24.54
CA GLU A 119 6.90 -0.85 25.51
C GLU A 119 6.06 -2.12 25.44
N SER A 120 5.84 -2.72 26.60
CA SER A 120 5.13 -3.99 26.76
C SER A 120 4.11 -3.80 27.86
N GLU A 121 2.86 -4.17 27.58
CA GLU A 121 1.84 -4.25 28.62
C GLU A 121 2.21 -5.34 29.64
N GLU A 122 1.95 -5.12 30.92
CA GLU A 122 2.09 -6.16 31.94
C GLU A 122 0.77 -6.93 32.05
N PHE A 123 0.80 -8.23 31.80
CA PHE A 123 -0.30 -9.14 32.11
C PHE A 123 0.19 -10.56 32.34
N THR A 124 -0.67 -11.40 32.92
CA THR A 124 -0.37 -12.80 33.21
C THR A 124 -0.70 -13.69 32.01
N MET A 125 0.32 -14.29 31.41
CA MET A 125 0.18 -15.23 30.29
C MET A 125 -0.48 -16.55 30.75
N PRO A 126 -1.34 -17.19 29.92
CA PRO A 126 -1.87 -18.52 30.18
C PRO A 126 -0.78 -19.57 30.43
N ARG A 127 -1.04 -20.53 31.32
CA ARG A 127 -0.03 -21.52 31.76
C ARG A 127 0.42 -22.45 30.64
N GLU A 128 -0.51 -22.78 29.74
CA GLU A 128 -0.31 -23.64 28.59
C GLU A 128 0.73 -23.01 27.64
N LEU A 129 0.58 -21.71 27.38
CA LEU A 129 1.51 -20.93 26.56
C LEU A 129 2.85 -20.76 27.27
N MET A 130 2.84 -20.47 28.57
CA MET A 130 4.08 -20.31 29.35
C MET A 130 4.92 -21.59 29.36
N THR A 131 4.27 -22.75 29.45
CA THR A 131 4.97 -24.05 29.41
C THR A 131 5.74 -24.21 28.08
N GLY A 132 5.13 -23.86 26.95
CA GLY A 132 5.82 -23.88 25.66
C GLY A 132 7.00 -22.89 25.58
N LEU A 133 6.85 -21.68 26.13
CA LEU A 133 7.92 -20.68 26.20
C LEU A 133 9.09 -21.12 27.10
N ASP A 134 8.80 -21.80 28.21
CA ASP A 134 9.81 -22.36 29.13
C ASP A 134 10.58 -23.53 28.49
N GLU A 135 9.89 -24.40 27.76
CA GLU A 135 10.51 -25.47 26.95
C GLU A 135 11.47 -24.89 25.90
N TYR A 136 11.02 -23.85 25.18
CA TYR A 136 11.86 -23.14 24.22
C TYR A 136 13.08 -22.52 24.91
N ALA A 137 12.89 -21.86 26.04
CA ALA A 137 13.99 -21.24 26.80
C ALA A 137 15.05 -22.26 27.23
N ARG A 138 14.64 -23.45 27.65
CA ARG A 138 15.58 -24.53 27.96
C ARG A 138 16.32 -25.05 26.72
N GLY A 139 15.63 -25.17 25.60
CA GLY A 139 16.23 -25.51 24.31
C GLY A 139 17.30 -24.49 23.90
N PHE A 140 17.01 -23.20 24.08
CA PHE A 140 17.97 -22.12 23.88
C PHE A 140 19.19 -22.24 24.81
N GLU A 141 18.96 -22.41 26.12
CA GLU A 141 20.03 -22.52 27.12
C GLU A 141 20.96 -23.71 26.83
N THR A 142 20.43 -24.81 26.29
CA THR A 142 21.23 -25.97 25.88
C THR A 142 22.22 -25.62 24.76
N HIS A 143 21.80 -24.79 23.80
CA HIS A 143 22.63 -24.36 22.67
C HIS A 143 23.53 -23.15 23.00
N LYS A 144 23.12 -22.32 23.96
CA LYS A 144 23.81 -21.09 24.38
C LYS A 144 24.00 -21.07 25.90
N GLY A 145 24.75 -22.04 26.43
CA GLY A 145 24.90 -22.32 27.87
C GLY A 145 25.44 -21.21 28.78
N SER A 146 25.78 -20.03 28.25
CA SER A 146 26.16 -18.84 29.03
C SER A 146 25.10 -17.74 29.06
N ARG A 147 23.92 -17.96 28.47
CA ARG A 147 22.85 -16.95 28.34
C ARG A 147 21.50 -17.53 28.73
N LYS A 148 20.67 -16.71 29.37
CA LYS A 148 19.28 -17.01 29.70
C LYS A 148 18.35 -16.15 28.84
N LEU A 149 17.16 -16.67 28.53
CA LEU A 149 16.11 -15.89 27.86
C LEU A 149 15.18 -15.25 28.88
N GLU A 150 14.79 -14.01 28.59
CA GLU A 150 13.75 -13.29 29.30
C GLU A 150 12.68 -12.92 28.26
N TRP A 151 11.45 -13.37 28.48
CA TRP A 151 10.38 -13.23 27.50
C TRP A 151 9.67 -11.89 27.64
N MET A 152 9.48 -11.20 26.51
CA MET A 152 8.54 -10.08 26.38
C MET A 152 7.16 -10.64 26.01
N SER A 153 6.47 -11.23 26.98
CA SER A 153 5.26 -12.04 26.76
C SER A 153 4.09 -11.28 26.14
N ALA A 154 4.02 -9.96 26.28
CA ALA A 154 2.94 -9.17 25.68
C ALA A 154 3.14 -8.83 24.21
N VAL A 155 4.38 -8.93 23.71
CA VAL A 155 4.75 -8.51 22.35
C VAL A 155 4.82 -9.73 21.45
N GLY A 156 4.01 -9.72 20.39
CA GLY A 156 3.98 -10.77 19.39
C GLY A 156 2.57 -10.98 18.83
N SER A 157 2.36 -12.11 18.19
CA SER A 157 1.04 -12.62 17.82
C SER A 157 1.02 -14.15 17.93
N ILE A 158 -0.18 -14.68 18.07
CA ILE A 158 -0.46 -16.08 18.31
C ILE A 158 -1.55 -16.46 17.33
N GLU A 159 -1.27 -17.47 16.52
CA GLU A 159 -2.26 -18.11 15.67
C GLU A 159 -3.02 -19.15 16.51
N LEU A 160 -4.31 -18.93 16.70
CA LEU A 160 -5.20 -19.77 17.50
C LEU A 160 -6.21 -20.47 16.60
N GLU A 161 -6.41 -21.77 16.80
CA GLU A 161 -7.59 -22.48 16.30
C GLU A 161 -8.67 -22.42 17.37
N VAL A 162 -9.78 -21.75 17.06
CA VAL A 162 -10.94 -21.58 17.94
C VAL A 162 -12.08 -22.44 17.42
N GLU A 163 -12.52 -23.39 18.24
CA GLU A 163 -13.66 -24.28 17.95
C GLU A 163 -14.83 -23.92 18.88
N LEU A 164 -15.95 -23.49 18.31
CA LEU A 164 -17.21 -23.18 19.01
C LEU A 164 -18.38 -23.84 18.27
N ASP A 165 -19.16 -24.67 18.96
CA ASP A 165 -20.36 -25.34 18.41
C ASP A 165 -20.12 -26.01 17.03
N ASP A 166 -19.05 -26.81 16.89
CA ASP A 166 -18.59 -27.47 15.65
C ASP A 166 -18.11 -26.52 14.51
N VAL A 167 -17.99 -25.22 14.77
CA VAL A 167 -17.41 -24.23 13.86
C VAL A 167 -15.96 -23.96 14.24
N ARG A 168 -15.03 -24.20 13.31
CA ARG A 168 -13.59 -23.94 13.50
C ARG A 168 -13.17 -22.68 12.76
N ALA A 169 -12.43 -21.81 13.45
CA ALA A 169 -11.83 -20.63 12.87
C ALA A 169 -10.37 -20.52 13.32
N VAL A 170 -9.48 -20.21 12.38
CA VAL A 170 -8.08 -19.89 12.66
C VAL A 170 -7.95 -18.38 12.71
N VAL A 171 -7.39 -17.84 13.80
CA VAL A 171 -7.27 -16.39 14.03
C VAL A 171 -5.88 -16.06 14.56
N ALA A 172 -5.20 -15.10 13.93
CA ALA A 172 -3.96 -14.52 14.45
C ALA A 172 -4.29 -13.31 15.35
N VAL A 173 -3.92 -13.37 16.62
CA VAL A 173 -4.22 -12.32 17.61
C VAL A 173 -3.01 -12.00 18.49
N SER A 174 -2.97 -10.82 19.11
CA SER A 174 -1.90 -10.52 20.07
C SER A 174 -2.00 -11.39 21.34
N PRO A 175 -0.89 -11.64 22.05
CA PRO A 175 -0.88 -12.51 23.24
C PRO A 175 -1.89 -12.09 24.31
N ALA A 176 -2.17 -10.79 24.43
CA ALA A 176 -3.18 -10.26 25.34
C ALA A 176 -4.62 -10.66 24.94
N HIS A 177 -4.94 -10.72 23.65
CA HIS A 177 -6.24 -11.21 23.17
C HIS A 177 -6.40 -12.71 23.41
N ALA A 178 -5.33 -13.48 23.16
CA ALA A 178 -5.28 -14.91 23.47
C ALA A 178 -5.49 -15.19 24.96
N ALA A 179 -4.88 -14.38 25.83
CA ALA A 179 -5.01 -14.51 27.28
C ALA A 179 -6.46 -14.29 27.76
N ILE A 180 -7.16 -13.30 27.21
CA ILE A 180 -8.58 -13.08 27.52
C ILE A 180 -9.44 -14.26 27.07
N LEU A 181 -9.22 -14.77 25.86
CA LEU A 181 -10.00 -15.91 25.36
C LEU A 181 -9.75 -17.18 26.20
N SER A 182 -8.51 -17.39 26.67
CA SER A 182 -8.16 -18.52 27.53
C SER A 182 -8.95 -18.55 28.86
N LEU A 183 -9.42 -17.40 29.37
CA LEU A 183 -10.22 -17.38 30.59
C LEU A 183 -11.55 -18.10 30.43
N PHE A 184 -12.12 -18.06 29.21
CA PHE A 184 -13.39 -18.72 28.93
C PHE A 184 -13.29 -20.25 28.92
N THR A 185 -12.08 -20.82 28.91
CA THR A 185 -11.89 -22.27 29.10
C THR A 185 -12.04 -22.69 30.57
N LYS A 186 -11.85 -21.75 31.52
CA LYS A 186 -12.00 -22.00 32.96
C LYS A 186 -13.44 -21.81 33.44
N LYS A 187 -14.13 -20.80 32.90
CA LYS A 187 -15.49 -20.37 33.32
C LYS A 187 -16.20 -19.74 32.12
N GLU A 188 -17.47 -20.06 31.92
CA GLU A 188 -18.25 -19.62 30.74
C GLU A 188 -18.64 -18.13 30.79
N THR A 189 -18.73 -17.54 31.99
CA THR A 189 -19.19 -16.17 32.22
C THR A 189 -18.21 -15.39 33.07
N TRP A 190 -17.91 -14.14 32.67
CA TRP A 190 -16.95 -13.28 33.38
C TRP A 190 -17.40 -11.82 33.45
N THR A 191 -16.95 -11.12 34.48
CA THR A 191 -17.03 -9.65 34.55
C THR A 191 -15.69 -9.00 34.20
N VAL A 192 -15.70 -7.74 33.78
CA VAL A 192 -14.46 -6.99 33.47
C VAL A 192 -13.55 -6.88 34.70
N ASP A 193 -14.13 -6.75 35.90
CA ASP A 193 -13.40 -6.64 37.15
C ASP A 193 -12.71 -7.96 37.53
N GLU A 194 -13.41 -9.09 37.35
CA GLU A 194 -12.86 -10.42 37.56
C GLU A 194 -11.69 -10.70 36.60
N MET A 195 -11.86 -10.42 35.31
CA MET A 195 -10.83 -10.61 34.29
C MET A 195 -9.60 -9.73 34.52
N SER A 196 -9.83 -8.46 34.89
CA SER A 196 -8.75 -7.51 35.21
C SER A 196 -7.92 -8.01 36.40
N THR A 197 -8.57 -8.59 37.41
CA THR A 197 -7.88 -9.14 38.59
C THR A 197 -7.09 -10.41 38.25
N GLU A 198 -7.69 -11.33 37.48
CA GLU A 198 -7.07 -12.61 37.12
C GLU A 198 -5.86 -12.42 36.19
N LEU A 199 -5.99 -11.59 35.15
CA LEU A 199 -4.91 -11.34 34.20
C LEU A 199 -3.93 -10.25 34.67
N LYS A 200 -4.27 -9.52 35.74
CA LYS A 200 -3.56 -8.30 36.17
C LYS A 200 -3.46 -7.25 35.06
N MET A 201 -4.50 -7.13 34.25
CA MET A 201 -4.57 -6.22 33.11
C MET A 201 -5.49 -5.04 33.43
N ASP A 202 -5.18 -3.85 32.92
CA ASP A 202 -6.05 -2.67 33.11
C ASP A 202 -7.46 -2.91 32.56
N LYS A 203 -8.48 -2.41 33.26
CA LYS A 203 -9.89 -2.62 32.91
C LYS A 203 -10.24 -2.05 31.52
N ARG A 204 -9.61 -0.94 31.11
CA ARG A 204 -9.79 -0.34 29.77
C ARG A 204 -9.29 -1.30 28.69
N ASN A 205 -8.14 -1.90 28.93
CA ASN A 205 -7.49 -2.85 28.02
C ASN A 205 -8.29 -4.16 27.90
N VAL A 206 -8.80 -4.68 29.02
CA VAL A 206 -9.70 -5.84 29.03
C VAL A 206 -10.96 -5.53 28.21
N LYS A 207 -11.58 -4.36 28.42
CA LYS A 207 -12.80 -3.95 27.71
C LYS A 207 -12.58 -3.84 26.20
N LYS A 208 -11.50 -3.15 25.76
CA LYS A 208 -11.16 -2.98 24.33
C LYS A 208 -11.07 -4.34 23.62
N ARG A 209 -10.43 -5.32 24.26
CA ARG A 209 -10.21 -6.65 23.70
C ARG A 209 -11.46 -7.53 23.72
N LEU A 210 -12.33 -7.38 24.73
CA LEU A 210 -13.64 -8.04 24.75
C LEU A 210 -14.57 -7.49 23.67
N GLU A 211 -14.57 -6.18 23.44
CA GLU A 211 -15.33 -5.55 22.35
C GLU A 211 -14.86 -6.05 20.97
N TRP A 212 -13.54 -6.24 20.80
CA TRP A 212 -12.99 -6.88 19.60
C TRP A 212 -13.52 -8.30 19.41
N TRP A 213 -13.44 -9.16 20.44
CA TRP A 213 -13.98 -10.52 20.38
C TRP A 213 -15.50 -10.57 20.18
N GLN A 214 -16.23 -9.55 20.65
CA GLN A 214 -17.66 -9.40 20.42
C GLN A 214 -17.98 -9.08 18.96
N ASN A 215 -17.19 -8.19 18.34
CA ASN A 215 -17.30 -7.90 16.92
C ASN A 215 -16.96 -9.13 16.06
N SER A 216 -16.00 -9.93 16.52
CA SER A 216 -15.64 -11.24 15.94
C SER A 216 -16.72 -12.32 16.13
N GLY A 217 -17.71 -12.08 16.99
CA GLY A 217 -18.82 -13.00 17.25
C GLY A 217 -18.47 -14.20 18.13
N VAL A 218 -17.33 -14.15 18.83
CA VAL A 218 -16.86 -15.21 19.74
C VAL A 218 -17.46 -15.05 21.13
N VAL A 219 -17.63 -13.80 21.59
CA VAL A 219 -18.24 -13.48 22.88
C VAL A 219 -19.44 -12.53 22.69
N TYR A 220 -20.34 -12.48 23.66
CA TYR A 220 -21.37 -11.44 23.72
C TYR A 220 -21.49 -10.90 25.15
N ALA A 221 -21.99 -9.68 25.27
CA ALA A 221 -22.28 -9.08 26.56
C ALA A 221 -23.76 -9.17 26.90
N SER A 222 -24.08 -9.57 28.12
CA SER A 222 -25.38 -9.40 28.75
C SER A 222 -25.32 -8.25 29.74
N VAL A 223 -26.44 -7.53 29.91
CA VAL A 223 -26.57 -6.46 30.91
C VAL A 223 -27.65 -6.88 31.87
N ASP A 224 -27.26 -7.24 33.09
CA ASP A 224 -28.20 -7.55 34.17
C ASP A 224 -28.41 -6.32 35.04
N GLU A 225 -29.67 -5.99 35.34
CA GLU A 225 -30.08 -4.77 36.06
C GLU A 225 -29.46 -4.64 37.48
N ASN A 226 -28.97 -5.74 38.06
CA ASN A 226 -28.41 -5.78 39.42
C ASN A 226 -26.90 -6.09 39.50
N GLU A 227 -26.28 -6.70 38.49
CA GLU A 227 -24.88 -7.21 38.56
C GLU A 227 -23.92 -6.58 37.54
N GLY A 228 -24.40 -5.66 36.71
CA GLY A 228 -23.58 -4.97 35.70
C GLY A 228 -23.43 -5.76 34.40
N LYS A 229 -22.47 -5.34 33.56
CA LYS A 229 -22.23 -5.93 32.23
C LYS A 229 -21.40 -7.21 32.36
N THR A 230 -21.99 -8.36 32.07
CA THR A 230 -21.36 -9.69 32.08
C THR A 230 -21.05 -10.16 30.65
N TRP A 231 -19.98 -10.93 30.48
CA TRP A 231 -19.52 -11.44 29.18
C TRP A 231 -19.62 -12.95 29.13
N HIS A 232 -20.14 -13.48 28.03
CA HIS A 232 -20.44 -14.90 27.82
C HIS A 232 -19.91 -15.37 26.46
N LEU A 233 -19.59 -16.66 26.34
CA LEU A 233 -19.32 -17.29 25.05
C LEU A 233 -20.57 -17.33 24.18
N ALA A 234 -20.46 -16.97 22.89
CA ALA A 234 -21.57 -17.00 21.96
C ALA A 234 -21.98 -18.44 21.60
N SER A 235 -23.29 -18.68 21.41
CA SER A 235 -23.84 -19.95 20.91
C SER A 235 -24.50 -19.74 19.54
N GLY A 236 -24.14 -20.56 18.55
CA GLY A 236 -24.63 -20.53 17.16
C GLY A 236 -24.12 -19.36 16.31
N THR A 237 -23.03 -19.56 15.54
CA THR A 237 -22.27 -18.46 14.94
C THR A 237 -22.26 -18.46 13.40
N SER A 238 -23.15 -17.68 12.78
CA SER A 238 -23.08 -17.30 11.36
C SER A 238 -22.00 -16.25 11.03
N LYS A 239 -21.27 -15.75 12.05
CA LYS A 239 -20.29 -14.65 11.93
C LYS A 239 -18.83 -15.10 12.00
N MET A 240 -18.52 -16.33 12.44
CA MET A 240 -17.14 -16.82 12.52
C MET A 240 -16.49 -17.02 11.13
N GLU A 241 -17.27 -17.22 10.06
CA GLU A 241 -16.76 -17.25 8.68
C GLU A 241 -16.04 -15.95 8.24
N ARG A 242 -16.32 -14.81 8.88
CA ARG A 242 -15.66 -13.53 8.56
C ARG A 242 -14.23 -13.42 9.09
N LEU A 243 -13.81 -14.33 9.98
CA LEU A 243 -12.47 -14.33 10.58
C LEU A 243 -11.40 -14.92 9.67
N GLN A 244 -11.78 -15.67 8.62
CA GLN A 244 -10.85 -16.30 7.68
C GLN A 244 -10.20 -15.31 6.69
N VAL A 245 -10.66 -14.05 6.67
CA VAL A 245 -10.16 -13.01 5.76
C VAL A 245 -9.22 -12.10 6.55
N GLU A 246 -7.94 -12.45 6.56
CA GLU A 246 -6.77 -11.66 6.98
C GLU A 246 -7.11 -10.24 7.49
N HIS A 247 -7.22 -10.09 8.81
CA HIS A 247 -7.18 -8.77 9.43
C HIS A 247 -5.77 -8.57 9.99
N ASP A 248 -4.95 -7.83 9.26
CA ASP A 248 -3.77 -7.18 9.84
C ASP A 248 -4.27 -6.34 11.02
N MET A 249 -3.94 -6.78 12.23
CA MET A 249 -4.16 -6.03 13.45
C MET A 249 -3.23 -4.80 13.42
N GLU A 250 -3.68 -3.72 12.77
CA GLU A 250 -3.28 -2.39 13.19
C GLU A 250 -3.85 -2.22 14.59
N GLU A 251 -3.04 -2.50 15.61
CA GLU A 251 -3.31 -1.92 16.92
C GLU A 251 -3.35 -0.42 16.70
N ASP A 252 -4.57 0.15 16.73
CA ASP A 252 -4.79 1.56 16.99
C ASP A 252 -4.02 1.89 18.26
N VAL A 253 -2.76 2.30 18.08
CA VAL A 253 -2.01 3.10 19.04
C VAL A 253 -2.81 4.39 19.08
N SER A 254 -3.68 4.49 20.08
CA SER A 254 -4.34 5.74 20.38
C SER A 254 -3.25 6.79 20.58
N ASP A 255 -3.38 7.91 19.88
CA ASP A 255 -2.54 9.12 19.93
C ASP A 255 -2.45 9.78 21.33
N ASP A 256 -2.89 9.09 22.38
CA ASP A 256 -3.20 9.60 23.72
C ASP A 256 -2.07 9.42 24.75
N ASP A 257 -0.99 8.69 24.42
CA ASP A 257 0.19 8.58 25.29
C ASP A 257 1.22 9.73 25.08
N ARG A 258 0.90 10.72 24.22
CA ARG A 258 1.71 11.94 24.03
C ARG A 258 1.40 13.08 25.02
N ASN A 259 0.86 12.78 26.20
CA ASN A 259 0.31 13.84 27.06
C ASN A 259 1.33 14.57 27.96
N GLU A 260 2.60 14.16 28.08
CA GLU A 260 3.59 14.94 28.86
C GLU A 260 4.39 15.96 28.01
N ASP A 261 4.74 15.66 26.76
CA ASP A 261 5.54 16.58 25.91
C ASP A 261 4.70 17.73 25.29
N THR A 262 3.37 17.61 25.31
CA THR A 262 2.48 18.57 24.62
C THR A 262 2.17 19.81 25.47
N GLU A 263 2.20 19.72 26.81
CA GLU A 263 1.91 20.86 27.69
C GLU A 263 2.94 22.00 27.54
N ALA A 264 4.23 21.67 27.44
CA ALA A 264 5.30 22.65 27.26
C ALA A 264 5.21 23.36 25.90
N ILE A 265 4.82 22.62 24.86
CA ILE A 265 4.62 23.15 23.50
C ILE A 265 3.37 24.04 23.43
N ASP A 266 2.28 23.63 24.08
CA ASP A 266 1.05 24.41 24.14
C ASP A 266 1.23 25.69 24.97
N ALA A 267 2.06 25.65 26.03
CA ALA A 267 2.44 26.84 26.77
C ALA A 267 3.26 27.85 25.94
N LEU A 268 3.95 27.42 24.88
CA LEU A 268 4.66 28.32 23.96
C LEU A 268 3.71 29.04 22.98
N GLU A 269 2.49 28.53 22.80
CA GLU A 269 1.48 29.12 21.92
C GLU A 269 1.09 30.54 22.34
N GLN A 270 1.07 30.82 23.65
CA GLN A 270 0.78 32.15 24.18
C GLN A 270 1.76 33.23 23.69
N TYR A 271 2.99 32.84 23.33
CA TYR A 271 4.02 33.74 22.84
C TYR A 271 4.05 33.85 21.31
N TRP A 272 3.18 33.12 20.59
CA TRP A 272 3.22 33.03 19.14
C TRP A 272 3.16 34.40 18.44
N THR A 273 2.29 35.31 18.87
CA THR A 273 2.17 36.67 18.28
C THR A 273 3.47 37.46 18.41
N TYR A 274 4.15 37.34 19.55
CA TYR A 274 5.46 37.94 19.78
C TYR A 274 6.53 37.27 18.91
N THR A 275 6.58 35.94 18.89
CA THR A 275 7.54 35.16 18.09
C THR A 275 7.40 35.43 16.59
N LYS A 276 6.17 35.50 16.07
CA LYS A 276 5.89 35.87 14.67
C LYS A 276 6.39 37.28 14.36
N SER A 277 6.11 38.25 15.22
CA SER A 277 6.59 39.63 15.05
C SER A 277 8.11 39.74 15.14
N PHE A 278 8.73 38.97 16.03
CA PHE A 278 10.17 38.91 16.22
C PHE A 278 10.88 38.32 14.99
N ILE A 279 10.39 37.18 14.46
CA ILE A 279 10.92 36.56 13.24
C ILE A 279 10.61 37.40 12.00
N ALA A 280 9.50 38.17 11.99
CA ALA A 280 9.19 39.08 10.89
C ALA A 280 10.12 40.31 10.83
N ASN A 281 10.57 40.79 12.00
CA ASN A 281 11.41 41.99 12.12
C ASN A 281 12.92 41.70 12.08
N GLN A 282 13.33 40.44 12.22
CA GLN A 282 14.73 40.03 12.09
C GLN A 282 14.90 39.06 10.91
N GLU A 283 15.83 39.40 10.01
CA GLU A 283 16.29 38.44 8.99
C GLU A 283 16.86 37.17 9.65
N PRO A 284 16.76 36.01 8.98
CA PRO A 284 16.40 34.69 9.50
C PRO A 284 16.93 34.30 10.91
N VAL A 285 16.04 33.77 11.76
CA VAL A 285 16.34 33.47 13.17
C VAL A 285 16.53 31.97 13.41
N LYS A 286 17.53 31.57 14.20
CA LYS A 286 17.72 30.18 14.63
C LYS A 286 16.94 29.82 15.89
N ALA A 287 16.62 28.54 16.07
CA ALA A 287 15.90 28.05 17.25
C ALA A 287 16.64 28.35 18.58
N GLU A 288 17.97 28.34 18.61
CA GLU A 288 18.76 28.61 19.83
C GLU A 288 18.59 30.05 20.31
N ARG A 289 18.38 30.98 19.38
CA ARG A 289 18.11 32.37 19.71
C ARG A 289 16.73 32.54 20.35
N LEU A 290 15.73 31.83 19.82
CA LEU A 290 14.38 31.82 20.38
C LEU A 290 14.32 31.09 21.72
N HIS A 291 15.06 29.99 21.88
CA HIS A 291 15.23 29.30 23.16
C HIS A 291 15.84 30.22 24.22
N THR A 292 16.86 31.03 23.88
CA THR A 292 17.42 32.01 24.82
C THR A 292 16.38 33.05 25.25
N ILE A 293 15.55 33.51 24.32
CA ILE A 293 14.49 34.50 24.57
C ILE A 293 13.39 33.90 25.44
N PHE A 294 12.92 32.68 25.13
CA PHE A 294 11.91 32.00 25.93
C PHE A 294 12.40 31.69 27.35
N ARG A 295 13.69 31.38 27.53
CA ARG A 295 14.28 31.25 28.87
C ARG A 295 14.32 32.56 29.64
N MET A 296 14.45 33.71 28.97
CA MET A 296 14.39 35.03 29.63
C MET A 296 12.96 35.41 30.06
N PHE A 297 11.93 34.79 29.49
CA PHE A 297 10.53 34.98 29.89
C PHE A 297 10.09 34.06 31.03
N ALA A 298 10.86 33.01 31.34
CA ALA A 298 10.59 32.15 32.48
C ALA A 298 10.88 32.88 33.80
N SER A 299 9.99 32.74 34.79
CA SER A 299 10.17 33.35 36.12
C SER A 299 11.42 32.79 36.81
N PRO A 300 12.15 33.57 37.64
CA PRO A 300 13.33 33.09 38.35
C PRO A 300 12.98 31.87 39.23
N GLY A 301 13.50 30.70 38.87
CA GLY A 301 13.29 29.44 39.62
C GLY A 301 12.44 28.38 38.91
N GLN A 302 11.84 28.67 37.75
CA GLN A 302 11.24 27.64 36.89
C GLN A 302 12.23 27.21 35.80
N GLN A 303 12.25 25.90 35.51
CA GLN A 303 13.00 25.35 34.39
C GLN A 303 12.26 25.75 33.10
N GLY A 304 12.85 26.67 32.33
CA GLY A 304 12.28 27.13 31.06
C GLY A 304 12.22 26.02 30.01
N PRO A 305 11.52 26.25 28.88
CA PRO A 305 11.37 25.25 27.81
C PRO A 305 12.74 24.83 27.28
N THR A 306 12.89 23.54 26.99
CA THR A 306 14.12 22.99 26.43
C THR A 306 14.30 23.45 24.98
N LEU A 307 15.51 23.29 24.44
CA LEU A 307 15.74 23.58 23.02
C LEU A 307 14.89 22.70 22.11
N GLU A 308 14.64 21.45 22.52
CA GLU A 308 13.82 20.49 21.79
C GLU A 308 12.36 20.94 21.73
N ASP A 309 11.79 21.42 22.85
CA ASP A 309 10.42 21.96 22.89
C ASP A 309 10.24 23.15 21.95
N VAL A 310 11.25 24.03 21.91
CA VAL A 310 11.24 25.22 21.05
C VAL A 310 11.34 24.83 19.57
N VAL A 311 12.15 23.83 19.24
CA VAL A 311 12.24 23.30 17.87
C VAL A 311 10.93 22.64 17.46
N ALA A 312 10.35 21.80 18.32
CA ALA A 312 9.07 21.14 18.08
C ALA A 312 7.94 22.15 17.88
N PHE A 313 7.89 23.20 18.71
CA PHE A 313 6.95 24.32 18.56
C PHE A 313 7.09 25.03 17.21
N LEU A 314 8.31 25.36 16.78
CA LEU A 314 8.54 26.04 15.50
C LEU A 314 8.23 25.12 14.31
N GLN A 315 8.53 23.83 14.41
CA GLN A 315 8.17 22.84 13.40
C GLN A 315 6.65 22.68 13.27
N ARG A 316 5.87 22.75 14.37
CA ARG A 316 4.40 22.81 14.32
C ARG A 316 3.91 24.00 13.51
N LYS A 317 4.56 25.17 13.63
CA LYS A 317 4.22 26.37 12.84
C LYS A 317 4.65 26.28 11.38
N VAL A 318 5.70 25.52 11.08
CA VAL A 318 6.07 25.19 9.70
C VAL A 318 5.04 24.27 9.06
N LYS A 319 4.56 23.23 9.77
CA LYS A 319 3.49 22.34 9.30
C LYS A 319 2.19 23.10 9.00
N LEU A 320 1.90 24.16 9.76
CA LEU A 320 0.74 25.03 9.56
C LEU A 320 0.95 26.11 8.48
N ASN A 321 2.05 26.08 7.72
CA ASN A 321 2.43 27.08 6.70
C ASN A 321 2.57 28.52 7.23
N LEU A 322 2.78 28.70 8.54
CA LEU A 322 2.98 30.03 9.14
C LEU A 322 4.45 30.47 9.12
N LEU A 323 5.36 29.50 9.14
CA LEU A 323 6.81 29.69 9.01
C LEU A 323 7.38 28.82 7.89
N SER A 324 8.46 29.27 7.27
CA SER A 324 9.33 28.44 6.43
C SER A 324 10.66 28.21 7.17
N CYS A 325 11.15 26.97 7.19
CA CYS A 325 12.47 26.63 7.73
C CYS A 325 13.41 26.21 6.60
N ALA A 326 14.58 26.84 6.53
CA ALA A 326 15.66 26.44 5.62
C ALA A 326 17.00 26.50 6.38
N ASN A 327 17.75 25.39 6.41
CA ASN A 327 19.07 25.31 7.07
C ASN A 327 19.05 25.74 8.56
N GLY A 328 18.01 25.35 9.31
CA GLY A 328 17.84 25.70 10.73
C GLY A 328 17.47 27.18 10.99
N LEU A 329 17.17 27.92 9.93
CA LEU A 329 16.74 29.31 9.99
C LEU A 329 15.24 29.40 9.68
N TYR A 330 14.50 30.05 10.58
CA TYR A 330 13.07 30.26 10.47
C TYR A 330 12.77 31.65 9.88
N LYS A 331 11.81 31.70 8.96
CA LYS A 331 11.27 32.93 8.36
C LYS A 331 9.75 32.90 8.35
N VAL A 332 9.11 34.06 8.49
CA VAL A 332 7.66 34.19 8.33
C VAL A 332 7.29 34.11 6.86
N VAL A 333 6.27 33.32 6.52
CA VAL A 333 5.68 33.28 5.18
C VAL A 333 4.88 34.57 4.98
N LYS A 334 5.31 35.46 4.08
CA LYS A 334 4.56 36.68 3.73
C LYS A 334 3.35 36.29 2.90
N GLU A 335 2.15 36.64 3.37
CA GLU A 335 0.92 36.49 2.61
C GLU A 335 1.05 37.25 1.27
N CYS A 336 0.96 36.55 0.15
CA CYS A 336 0.84 37.18 -1.15
C CYS A 336 -0.58 37.74 -1.28
N SER A 337 -0.69 39.07 -1.32
CA SER A 337 -1.90 39.80 -1.64
C SER A 337 -2.29 39.60 -3.11
N ALA A 338 -3.14 38.62 -3.38
CA ALA A 338 -3.95 38.55 -4.60
C ALA A 338 -5.26 37.83 -4.27
N HIS A 339 -6.38 38.52 -4.55
CA HIS A 339 -7.78 38.15 -4.32
C HIS A 339 -8.35 38.42 -2.91
N HIS A 340 -8.50 39.71 -2.60
CA HIS A 340 -9.79 40.21 -2.09
C HIS A 340 -10.87 39.93 -3.15
N TYR A 341 -11.76 38.99 -2.89
CA TYR A 341 -13.21 39.03 -3.16
C TYR A 341 -13.77 37.67 -2.73
N LEU A 342 -14.81 37.71 -1.90
CA LEU A 342 -15.55 36.59 -1.29
C LEU A 342 -14.94 35.98 -0.02
N ASP A 343 -14.77 36.83 1.00
CA ASP A 343 -14.63 36.35 2.38
C ASP A 343 -15.40 37.27 3.35
N GLU A 344 -16.71 37.35 3.16
CA GLU A 344 -17.66 37.76 4.21
C GLU A 344 -18.92 36.87 4.28
N GLU A 345 -19.15 35.95 3.32
CA GLU A 345 -20.28 35.02 3.36
C GLU A 345 -19.98 33.68 4.05
N LEU A 346 -18.72 33.24 4.12
CA LEU A 346 -18.37 31.95 4.75
C LEU A 346 -18.42 31.99 6.28
N PHE A 347 -18.24 33.16 6.90
CA PHE A 347 -18.32 33.31 8.36
C PHE A 347 -19.77 33.43 8.87
N PHE A 348 -20.72 33.82 8.01
CA PHE A 348 -22.15 33.88 8.34
C PHE A 348 -22.85 32.52 8.13
N LEU A 349 -22.42 31.73 7.15
CA LEU A 349 -22.94 30.39 6.88
C LEU A 349 -22.49 29.33 7.92
N ALA A 350 -21.30 29.47 8.51
CA ALA A 350 -20.84 28.61 9.60
C ALA A 350 -21.59 28.82 10.93
N ARG A 351 -22.26 29.97 11.11
CA ARG A 351 -23.16 30.24 12.26
C ARG A 351 -24.64 29.95 12.00
N LEU A 352 -25.05 29.78 10.74
CA LEU A 352 -26.40 29.33 10.37
C LEU A 352 -26.52 27.80 10.36
N ALA A 353 -25.43 27.08 10.09
CA ALA A 353 -25.39 25.61 10.11
C ALA A 353 -25.53 24.99 11.53
N SER A 354 -25.36 25.78 12.59
CA SER A 354 -25.55 25.35 13.99
C SER A 354 -26.95 25.65 14.55
N LEU A 355 -27.86 26.22 13.75
CA LEU A 355 -29.23 26.56 14.17
C LEU A 355 -30.35 25.83 13.39
N VAL A 356 -30.02 24.97 12.43
CA VAL A 356 -31.00 24.18 11.64
C VAL A 356 -31.11 22.72 12.12
N GLN A 357 -30.31 22.32 13.11
CA GLN A 357 -30.25 20.94 13.61
C GLN A 357 -31.23 20.63 14.76
N LEU A 358 -32.41 21.27 14.75
CA LEU A 358 -33.49 21.00 15.72
C LEU A 358 -34.90 20.89 15.09
N GLY A 359 -35.03 21.03 13.77
CA GLY A 359 -36.35 20.97 13.08
C GLY A 359 -36.64 19.70 12.28
N PHE A 360 -35.63 18.90 11.94
CA PHE A 360 -35.79 17.76 11.01
C PHE A 360 -36.03 16.41 11.68
N MET A 361 -36.06 16.38 13.03
CA MET A 361 -36.38 15.20 13.85
C MET A 361 -37.82 15.21 14.41
N GLN A 362 -38.74 15.96 13.80
CA GLN A 362 -40.18 15.86 14.10
C GLN A 362 -41.05 15.54 12.88
N LEU A 363 -40.50 15.54 11.65
CA LEU A 363 -41.25 15.17 10.44
C LEU A 363 -41.07 13.69 10.04
N LEU A 364 -40.02 13.03 10.51
CA LEU A 364 -39.73 11.60 10.23
C LEU A 364 -40.40 10.61 11.20
N LEU A 365 -41.06 11.11 12.26
CA LEU A 365 -41.86 10.30 13.19
C LEU A 365 -43.37 10.25 12.84
N SER A 366 -43.77 10.87 11.72
CA SER A 366 -45.17 10.94 11.28
C SER A 366 -45.54 9.98 10.13
N LEU A 367 -44.61 9.19 9.59
CA LEU A 367 -44.87 8.36 8.39
C LEU A 367 -44.53 6.87 8.53
N THR A 368 -44.38 6.37 9.77
CA THR A 368 -44.26 4.93 10.05
C THR A 368 -45.46 4.41 10.83
N LYS A 369 -46.64 4.45 10.21
CA LYS A 369 -47.77 3.58 10.58
C LYS A 369 -48.44 3.10 9.30
N GLY A 370 -48.11 1.88 8.88
CA GLY A 370 -48.91 1.22 7.86
C GLY A 370 -48.22 0.08 7.13
N ILE A 371 -48.41 -1.13 7.68
CA ILE A 371 -48.63 -2.37 6.91
C ILE A 371 -47.35 -3.12 6.45
N LEU A 372 -46.85 -3.97 7.36
CA LEU A 372 -46.57 -5.38 7.00
C LEU A 372 -47.90 -6.04 6.61
N PRO A 373 -48.00 -6.80 5.49
CA PRO A 373 -47.37 -8.12 5.42
C PRO A 373 -46.88 -8.52 4.03
N LEU A 374 -45.60 -8.86 3.88
CA LEU A 374 -45.09 -9.67 2.75
C LEU A 374 -43.82 -10.45 3.16
N VAL A 375 -43.94 -11.16 4.29
CA VAL A 375 -42.92 -12.03 4.89
C VAL A 375 -42.95 -13.45 4.28
N SER A 376 -43.40 -13.61 3.02
CA SER A 376 -43.46 -14.95 2.40
C SER A 376 -43.06 -15.01 0.92
N VAL A 377 -42.45 -13.96 0.37
CA VAL A 377 -41.92 -13.96 -1.01
C VAL A 377 -40.41 -13.71 -1.07
N LEU A 378 -39.77 -13.32 0.03
CA LEU A 378 -38.31 -13.06 0.08
C LEU A 378 -37.43 -14.28 0.40
N SER A 379 -38.01 -15.47 0.64
CA SER A 379 -37.25 -16.73 0.83
C SER A 379 -36.91 -17.48 -0.47
N ARG A 380 -37.11 -16.89 -1.65
CA ARG A 380 -36.69 -17.49 -2.94
C ARG A 380 -35.76 -16.62 -3.79
N THR A 381 -35.37 -15.43 -3.32
CA THR A 381 -34.41 -14.55 -4.04
C THR A 381 -33.08 -14.39 -3.30
N ILE A 382 -32.94 -14.97 -2.10
CA ILE A 382 -31.70 -14.90 -1.29
C ILE A 382 -30.87 -16.20 -1.36
N GLN A 383 -31.30 -17.18 -2.16
CA GLN A 383 -30.53 -18.40 -2.43
C GLN A 383 -29.88 -18.41 -3.83
N GLN A 384 -29.54 -17.22 -4.33
CA GLN A 384 -28.76 -17.03 -5.57
C GLN A 384 -27.79 -15.83 -5.47
N ALA A 385 -27.47 -15.39 -4.27
CA ALA A 385 -26.48 -14.34 -3.99
C ALA A 385 -25.31 -14.83 -3.12
N SER A 386 -25.04 -16.14 -3.19
CA SER A 386 -23.86 -16.79 -2.61
C SER A 386 -23.17 -17.61 -3.70
N MET A 387 -22.61 -16.88 -4.67
CA MET A 387 -21.44 -17.20 -5.48
C MET A 387 -21.08 -15.89 -6.19
N SER A 388 -20.18 -15.06 -5.65
CA SER A 388 -19.54 -14.04 -6.48
C SER A 388 -18.54 -14.75 -7.39
N SER A 389 -19.01 -15.45 -8.42
CA SER A 389 -18.13 -15.92 -9.48
C SER A 389 -17.59 -14.71 -10.22
N ALA A 390 -16.28 -14.68 -10.46
CA ALA A 390 -15.70 -13.70 -11.38
C ALA A 390 -16.48 -13.76 -12.71
N ARG A 391 -16.83 -12.60 -13.28
CA ARG A 391 -17.59 -12.49 -14.54
C ARG A 391 -16.89 -13.19 -15.70
N TYR A 392 -15.57 -13.30 -15.62
CA TYR A 392 -14.71 -14.00 -16.55
C TYR A 392 -13.81 -14.95 -15.77
N THR A 393 -13.53 -16.10 -16.35
CA THR A 393 -12.60 -17.09 -15.79
C THR A 393 -11.52 -17.41 -16.81
N VAL A 394 -10.41 -17.99 -16.34
CA VAL A 394 -9.27 -18.31 -17.20
C VAL A 394 -8.99 -19.81 -17.25
N GLU A 395 -8.49 -20.28 -18.38
CA GLU A 395 -7.96 -21.63 -18.59
C GLU A 395 -6.47 -21.55 -18.94
N GLU A 396 -5.62 -22.12 -18.09
CA GLU A 396 -4.17 -22.12 -18.27
C GLU A 396 -3.66 -23.44 -18.85
N PHE A 397 -2.74 -23.34 -19.81
CA PHE A 397 -2.10 -24.46 -20.49
C PHE A 397 -0.58 -24.28 -20.53
N GLY A 398 0.14 -25.40 -20.65
CA GLY A 398 1.60 -25.43 -20.70
C GLY A 398 2.29 -25.19 -19.37
N SER A 399 3.57 -24.84 -19.39
CA SER A 399 4.36 -24.49 -18.20
C SER A 399 4.47 -22.97 -18.04
N LEU A 400 4.03 -22.38 -16.92
CA LEU A 400 4.29 -20.95 -16.65
C LEU A 400 5.80 -20.65 -16.74
N TYR A 401 6.16 -19.55 -17.40
CA TYR A 401 7.55 -19.19 -17.78
C TYR A 401 8.17 -20.05 -18.90
N GLY A 402 7.40 -20.97 -19.49
CA GLY A 402 7.74 -21.68 -20.71
C GLY A 402 7.18 -20.99 -21.96
N LEU A 403 7.74 -21.32 -23.13
CA LEU A 403 7.28 -20.81 -24.42
C LEU A 403 5.89 -21.33 -24.82
N ASP A 404 5.47 -22.44 -24.20
CA ASP A 404 4.21 -23.14 -24.39
C ASP A 404 3.07 -22.62 -23.51
N TYR A 405 3.34 -21.69 -22.59
CA TYR A 405 2.31 -21.15 -21.69
C TYR A 405 1.26 -20.34 -22.44
N ARG A 406 -0.02 -20.67 -22.26
CA ARG A 406 -1.15 -19.90 -22.79
C ARG A 406 -2.25 -19.80 -21.75
N MET A 407 -2.83 -18.62 -21.62
CA MET A 407 -4.00 -18.36 -20.78
C MET A 407 -5.17 -17.89 -21.66
N TYR A 408 -6.19 -18.72 -21.75
CA TYR A 408 -7.43 -18.44 -22.49
C TYR A 408 -8.54 -17.99 -21.54
N PHE A 409 -9.58 -17.36 -22.09
CA PHE A 409 -10.68 -16.78 -21.31
C PHE A 409 -12.01 -17.46 -21.59
N LYS A 410 -12.84 -17.48 -20.55
CA LYS A 410 -14.24 -17.91 -20.58
C LYS A 410 -15.14 -16.82 -20.02
N ASP A 411 -16.32 -16.67 -20.61
CA ASP A 411 -17.38 -15.82 -20.08
C ASP A 411 -18.08 -16.45 -18.86
N GLU A 412 -19.07 -15.73 -18.33
CA GLU A 412 -19.90 -16.16 -17.19
C GLU A 412 -20.70 -17.45 -17.48
N ASN A 413 -20.91 -17.80 -18.75
CA ASN A 413 -21.59 -19.02 -19.18
C ASN A 413 -20.61 -20.19 -19.40
N GLY A 414 -19.31 -19.97 -19.19
CA GLY A 414 -18.25 -20.94 -19.46
C GLY A 414 -17.90 -21.09 -20.95
N SER A 415 -18.44 -20.22 -21.81
CA SER A 415 -18.12 -20.17 -23.24
C SER A 415 -16.79 -19.49 -23.44
N ARG A 416 -15.95 -20.05 -24.31
CA ARG A 416 -14.64 -19.48 -24.63
C ARG A 416 -14.79 -18.18 -25.39
N ILE A 417 -13.93 -17.22 -25.09
CA ILE A 417 -13.94 -15.88 -25.65
C ILE A 417 -12.52 -15.42 -25.98
N ALA A 418 -12.39 -14.50 -26.94
CA ALA A 418 -11.17 -13.75 -27.20
C ALA A 418 -11.15 -12.50 -26.32
N PRO A 419 -10.27 -12.38 -25.31
CA PRO A 419 -10.30 -11.26 -24.37
C PRO A 419 -10.19 -9.90 -25.06
N TRP A 420 -9.41 -9.80 -26.15
CA TRP A 420 -9.27 -8.54 -26.87
C TRP A 420 -10.56 -8.09 -27.57
N HIS A 421 -11.42 -9.00 -28.01
CA HIS A 421 -12.56 -8.68 -28.87
C HIS A 421 -13.92 -8.86 -28.21
N ASP A 422 -14.08 -9.93 -27.43
CA ASP A 422 -15.35 -10.34 -26.86
C ASP A 422 -15.64 -9.66 -25.50
N ILE A 423 -14.61 -9.21 -24.78
CA ILE A 423 -14.81 -8.42 -23.54
C ILE A 423 -15.20 -6.99 -23.95
N PRO A 424 -16.36 -6.47 -23.50
CA PRO A 424 -16.76 -5.11 -23.86
C PRO A 424 -15.77 -4.07 -23.35
N LEU A 425 -15.49 -3.02 -24.14
CA LEU A 425 -14.67 -1.89 -23.68
C LEU A 425 -15.24 -1.25 -22.41
N PHE A 426 -16.55 -1.01 -22.40
CA PHE A 426 -17.24 -0.34 -21.30
C PHE A 426 -17.94 -1.33 -20.36
N VAL A 427 -17.77 -1.08 -19.06
CA VAL A 427 -18.65 -1.63 -18.01
C VAL A 427 -19.89 -0.75 -17.87
N ASP A 428 -19.67 0.57 -17.86
CA ASP A 428 -20.72 1.60 -17.81
C ASP A 428 -20.23 2.81 -18.63
N GLU A 429 -20.73 2.94 -19.85
CA GLU A 429 -20.34 4.02 -20.77
C GLU A 429 -20.74 5.40 -20.23
N SER A 430 -21.89 5.50 -19.54
CA SER A 430 -22.39 6.77 -18.99
C SER A 430 -21.49 7.32 -17.89
N LYS A 431 -20.84 6.43 -17.14
CA LYS A 431 -19.90 6.76 -16.08
C LYS A 431 -18.44 6.70 -16.52
N LYS A 432 -18.19 6.40 -17.81
CA LYS A 432 -16.84 6.18 -18.36
C LYS A 432 -16.03 5.15 -17.53
N ILE A 433 -16.67 4.03 -17.17
CA ILE A 433 -16.02 2.91 -16.49
C ILE A 433 -15.69 1.84 -17.53
N TYR A 434 -14.44 1.41 -17.56
CA TYR A 434 -13.90 0.51 -18.58
C TYR A 434 -13.57 -0.86 -18.00
N ASN A 435 -13.62 -1.90 -18.82
CA ASN A 435 -12.97 -3.16 -18.48
C ASN A 435 -11.47 -3.02 -18.77
N MET A 436 -10.63 -3.49 -17.86
CA MET A 436 -9.19 -3.66 -18.07
C MET A 436 -8.84 -5.12 -17.87
N ILE A 437 -8.03 -5.66 -18.78
CA ILE A 437 -7.49 -7.02 -18.68
C ILE A 437 -6.10 -6.91 -18.05
N ILE A 438 -5.90 -7.55 -16.90
CA ILE A 438 -4.62 -7.56 -16.19
C ILE A 438 -3.70 -8.59 -16.83
N GLU A 439 -2.58 -8.16 -17.37
CA GLU A 439 -1.59 -9.04 -18.00
C GLU A 439 -0.42 -9.31 -17.05
N ILE A 440 0.05 -8.27 -16.38
CA ILE A 440 1.23 -8.31 -15.51
C ILE A 440 0.87 -7.74 -14.13
N PRO A 441 0.82 -8.60 -13.09
CA PRO A 441 0.65 -8.16 -11.71
C PRO A 441 1.79 -7.25 -11.25
N ARG A 442 1.47 -6.28 -10.39
CA ARG A 442 2.47 -5.40 -9.77
C ARG A 442 3.58 -6.21 -9.08
N TRP A 443 4.81 -5.71 -9.21
CA TRP A 443 6.07 -6.27 -8.69
C TRP A 443 6.49 -7.61 -9.28
N THR A 444 5.92 -7.99 -10.43
CA THR A 444 6.39 -9.13 -11.22
C THR A 444 7.22 -8.67 -12.43
N ASN A 445 8.04 -9.57 -12.99
CA ASN A 445 9.00 -9.24 -14.06
C ASN A 445 8.65 -9.84 -15.42
N ALA A 446 7.84 -10.90 -15.46
CA ALA A 446 7.52 -11.59 -16.70
C ALA A 446 6.69 -10.67 -17.62
N LYS A 447 7.20 -10.35 -18.82
CA LYS A 447 6.46 -9.56 -19.80
C LYS A 447 5.40 -10.47 -20.42
N MET A 448 4.17 -10.34 -19.94
CA MET A 448 3.00 -11.08 -20.42
C MET A 448 2.11 -10.11 -21.21
N GLU A 449 1.52 -10.59 -22.29
CA GLU A 449 0.65 -9.79 -23.16
C GLU A 449 -0.37 -10.67 -23.88
N MET A 450 -1.50 -10.10 -24.26
CA MET A 450 -2.43 -10.72 -25.21
C MET A 450 -1.74 -10.93 -26.55
N SER A 451 -1.81 -12.15 -27.07
CA SER A 451 -1.20 -12.49 -28.34
C SER A 451 -2.11 -12.07 -29.50
N THR A 452 -1.93 -10.85 -30.02
CA THR A 452 -2.73 -10.24 -31.10
C THR A 452 -2.78 -11.03 -32.41
N LYS A 453 -1.88 -12.01 -32.60
CA LYS A 453 -1.79 -12.84 -33.81
C LYS A 453 -2.26 -14.29 -33.62
N GLU A 454 -2.43 -14.75 -32.38
CA GLU A 454 -2.88 -16.12 -32.12
C GLU A 454 -4.40 -16.18 -32.02
N SER A 455 -4.99 -17.30 -32.46
CA SER A 455 -6.44 -17.54 -32.33
C SER A 455 -6.86 -17.45 -30.86
N MET A 456 -8.02 -16.83 -30.61
CA MET A 456 -8.56 -16.53 -29.28
C MET A 456 -7.74 -15.53 -28.46
N THR A 457 -6.70 -14.91 -29.03
CA THR A 457 -5.90 -13.86 -28.36
C THR A 457 -5.48 -14.18 -26.92
N PRO A 458 -4.90 -15.37 -26.62
CA PRO A 458 -4.53 -15.75 -25.26
C PRO A 458 -3.45 -14.83 -24.69
N ILE A 459 -3.39 -14.71 -23.37
CA ILE A 459 -2.21 -14.11 -22.71
C ILE A 459 -1.06 -15.13 -22.78
N LYS A 460 0.11 -14.67 -23.23
CA LYS A 460 1.36 -15.43 -23.25
C LYS A 460 2.53 -14.56 -22.82
N GLN A 461 3.68 -15.18 -22.59
CA GLN A 461 4.91 -14.43 -22.32
C GLN A 461 5.56 -13.99 -23.64
N ASP A 462 5.98 -12.72 -23.72
CA ASP A 462 6.77 -12.19 -24.82
C ASP A 462 8.07 -12.99 -24.96
N VAL A 463 8.51 -13.23 -26.20
CA VAL A 463 9.68 -14.04 -26.53
C VAL A 463 10.71 -13.18 -27.24
N LYS A 464 11.89 -13.05 -26.63
CA LYS A 464 13.02 -12.33 -27.22
C LYS A 464 14.22 -13.25 -27.35
N ASN A 465 14.79 -13.33 -28.55
CA ASN A 465 15.92 -14.23 -28.86
C ASN A 465 15.64 -15.70 -28.50
N GLY A 466 14.39 -16.16 -28.72
CA GLY A 466 13.97 -17.52 -28.42
C GLY A 466 13.79 -17.85 -26.94
N GLN A 467 13.87 -16.85 -26.05
CA GLN A 467 13.72 -17.02 -24.60
C GLN A 467 12.55 -16.18 -24.06
N PRO A 468 11.84 -16.66 -23.02
CA PRO A 468 10.81 -15.88 -22.33
C PRO A 468 11.39 -14.58 -21.78
N ARG A 469 10.75 -13.46 -22.07
CA ARG A 469 11.24 -12.13 -21.71
C ARG A 469 10.84 -11.74 -20.29
N PHE A 470 11.81 -11.25 -19.55
CA PHE A 470 11.62 -10.63 -18.25
C PHE A 470 12.19 -9.21 -18.27
N VAL A 471 11.43 -8.26 -17.71
CA VAL A 471 11.90 -6.89 -17.48
C VAL A 471 12.88 -6.90 -16.30
N ASP A 472 13.98 -6.17 -16.48
CA ASP A 472 15.04 -6.03 -15.50
C ASP A 472 14.61 -5.14 -14.32
N ASN A 473 15.11 -5.42 -13.11
CA ASN A 473 14.95 -4.51 -11.97
C ASN A 473 16.01 -3.41 -12.06
N PHE A 474 15.60 -2.15 -12.01
CA PHE A 474 16.51 -1.03 -11.98
C PHE A 474 16.13 -0.10 -10.83
N PHE A 475 17.12 0.25 -10.02
CA PHE A 475 16.87 0.91 -8.75
C PHE A 475 16.15 2.26 -8.97
N PRO A 476 15.07 2.56 -8.22
CA PRO A 476 14.50 1.81 -7.08
C PRO A 476 13.34 0.86 -7.42
N PHE A 477 13.09 0.57 -8.69
CA PHE A 477 11.89 -0.13 -9.15
C PHE A 477 12.05 -1.65 -9.29
N LYS A 478 11.20 -2.41 -8.59
CA LYS A 478 11.11 -3.86 -8.72
C LYS A 478 10.00 -4.24 -9.71
N GLY A 479 10.39 -4.85 -10.82
CA GLY A 479 9.49 -5.27 -11.88
C GLY A 479 8.63 -4.12 -12.39
N TYR A 480 7.37 -4.44 -12.73
CA TYR A 480 6.35 -3.45 -13.00
C TYR A 480 5.85 -2.84 -11.69
N ILE A 481 5.83 -1.51 -11.58
CA ILE A 481 5.45 -0.81 -10.34
C ILE A 481 3.94 -0.55 -10.21
N TRP A 482 3.14 -1.06 -11.14
CA TRP A 482 1.66 -1.05 -11.15
C TRP A 482 1.13 -2.40 -11.63
N ASN A 483 -0.17 -2.63 -11.53
CA ASN A 483 -0.78 -3.68 -12.34
C ASN A 483 -0.85 -3.17 -13.77
N TYR A 484 -0.41 -3.98 -14.73
CA TYR A 484 -0.28 -3.58 -16.12
C TYR A 484 -1.10 -4.49 -17.02
N GLY A 485 -1.68 -3.92 -18.07
CA GLY A 485 -2.38 -4.65 -19.10
C GLY A 485 -3.01 -3.69 -20.09
N ALA A 486 -4.14 -4.05 -20.69
CA ALA A 486 -4.74 -3.27 -21.76
C ALA A 486 -6.27 -3.17 -21.68
N LEU A 487 -6.84 -2.19 -22.40
CA LEU A 487 -8.28 -2.11 -22.62
C LEU A 487 -8.68 -3.02 -23.80
N PRO A 488 -9.70 -3.88 -23.64
CA PRO A 488 -10.24 -4.64 -24.76
C PRO A 488 -10.90 -3.72 -25.78
N GLN A 489 -11.07 -4.22 -27.00
CA GLN A 489 -11.72 -3.51 -28.10
C GLN A 489 -11.06 -2.16 -28.44
N THR A 490 -9.76 -2.04 -28.23
CA THR A 490 -8.96 -0.89 -28.65
C THR A 490 -7.82 -1.36 -29.53
N TRP A 491 -7.34 -0.52 -30.42
CA TRP A 491 -6.19 -0.83 -31.27
C TRP A 491 -5.50 0.46 -31.72
N GLU A 492 -4.18 0.53 -31.53
CA GLU A 492 -3.35 1.63 -32.00
C GLU A 492 -2.90 1.37 -33.44
N ASN A 493 -3.65 1.92 -34.41
CA ASN A 493 -3.42 1.63 -35.82
C ASN A 493 -2.03 2.11 -36.31
N PRO A 494 -1.16 1.21 -36.83
CA PRO A 494 0.18 1.58 -37.32
C PRO A 494 0.17 2.40 -38.61
N GLU A 495 -0.96 2.50 -39.30
CA GLU A 495 -1.11 3.38 -40.48
C GLU A 495 -1.54 4.80 -40.11
N HIS A 496 -1.94 5.03 -38.84
CA HIS A 496 -2.36 6.33 -38.36
C HIS A 496 -1.21 7.05 -37.65
N VAL A 497 -0.82 8.22 -38.16
CA VAL A 497 0.13 9.12 -37.48
C VAL A 497 -0.64 10.00 -36.50
N ASP A 498 -0.38 9.84 -35.21
CA ASP A 498 -0.99 10.67 -34.17
C ASP A 498 -0.49 12.13 -34.31
N PRO A 499 -1.39 13.12 -34.42
CA PRO A 499 -1.01 14.51 -34.61
C PRO A 499 -0.17 15.11 -33.48
N ALA A 500 -0.26 14.56 -32.27
CA ALA A 500 0.35 15.11 -31.08
C ALA A 500 1.76 14.54 -30.81
N THR A 501 2.01 13.30 -31.23
CA THR A 501 3.32 12.65 -31.17
C THR A 501 4.11 12.76 -32.47
N GLY A 502 3.42 12.82 -33.62
CA GLY A 502 4.03 12.71 -34.95
C GLY A 502 4.46 11.29 -35.35
N CYS A 503 4.04 10.27 -34.58
CA CYS A 503 4.42 8.87 -34.74
C CYS A 503 3.19 7.99 -35.05
N CYS A 504 3.42 6.87 -35.74
CA CYS A 504 2.38 5.86 -35.97
C CYS A 504 2.02 5.08 -34.69
N GLY A 505 0.83 4.48 -34.59
CA GLY A 505 0.51 3.56 -33.49
C GLY A 505 1.38 2.30 -33.47
N ASP A 506 1.50 1.66 -32.31
CA ASP A 506 2.36 0.48 -32.07
C ASP A 506 1.74 -0.87 -32.49
N ASN A 507 0.53 -0.84 -33.06
CA ASN A 507 -0.23 -2.00 -33.55
C ASN A 507 -0.80 -2.94 -32.47
N ASP A 508 -0.81 -2.52 -31.20
CA ASP A 508 -1.34 -3.27 -30.07
C ASP A 508 -2.61 -2.61 -29.47
N PRO A 509 -3.33 -3.27 -28.54
CA PRO A 509 -4.39 -2.63 -27.78
C PRO A 509 -3.82 -1.59 -26.81
N ILE A 510 -4.57 -0.53 -26.48
CA ILE A 510 -4.05 0.57 -25.65
C ILE A 510 -3.70 0.09 -24.24
N ASP A 511 -2.51 0.44 -23.79
CA ASP A 511 -1.96 0.03 -22.52
C ASP A 511 -2.52 0.83 -21.33
N VAL A 512 -2.62 0.16 -20.18
CA VAL A 512 -3.16 0.71 -18.94
C VAL A 512 -2.26 0.35 -17.77
N ILE A 513 -1.98 1.35 -16.95
CA ILE A 513 -1.32 1.22 -15.65
C ILE A 513 -2.36 1.46 -14.56
N GLU A 514 -2.64 0.42 -13.77
CA GLU A 514 -3.61 0.47 -12.67
C GLU A 514 -2.89 0.66 -11.34
N ILE A 515 -3.20 1.78 -10.67
CA ILE A 515 -2.43 2.32 -9.54
C ILE A 515 -3.00 1.98 -8.15
N GLY A 516 -4.07 1.20 -8.09
CA GLY A 516 -4.75 0.83 -6.86
C GLY A 516 -3.88 0.01 -5.92
N SER A 517 -4.32 -0.07 -4.67
CA SER A 517 -3.61 -0.75 -3.59
C SER A 517 -3.53 -2.27 -3.79
N LYS A 518 -4.50 -2.89 -4.44
CA LYS A 518 -4.55 -4.34 -4.66
C LYS A 518 -3.52 -4.79 -5.72
N ILE A 519 -2.88 -5.93 -5.50
CA ILE A 519 -2.12 -6.63 -6.55
C ILE A 519 -3.10 -7.59 -7.23
N HIS A 520 -3.44 -7.31 -8.48
CA HIS A 520 -4.36 -8.15 -9.24
C HIS A 520 -3.66 -9.39 -9.79
N ARG A 521 -4.44 -10.43 -10.09
CA ARG A 521 -3.91 -11.64 -10.72
C ARG A 521 -3.86 -11.44 -12.23
N ARG A 522 -2.89 -12.07 -12.89
CA ARG A 522 -2.87 -12.16 -14.35
C ARG A 522 -4.15 -12.85 -14.84
N GLY A 523 -4.77 -12.26 -15.85
CA GLY A 523 -6.05 -12.69 -16.37
C GLY A 523 -7.27 -12.12 -15.63
N ASP A 524 -7.09 -11.38 -14.54
CA ASP A 524 -8.21 -10.66 -13.93
C ASP A 524 -8.77 -9.64 -14.93
N VAL A 525 -10.09 -9.58 -15.04
CA VAL A 525 -10.80 -8.53 -15.78
C VAL A 525 -11.47 -7.64 -14.75
N ILE A 526 -11.00 -6.40 -14.65
CA ILE A 526 -11.39 -5.45 -13.60
C ILE A 526 -12.07 -4.23 -14.19
N SER A 527 -12.85 -3.53 -13.36
CA SER A 527 -13.52 -2.30 -13.75
C SER A 527 -12.69 -1.11 -13.29
N VAL A 528 -12.27 -0.24 -14.20
CA VAL A 528 -11.37 0.86 -13.90
C VAL A 528 -11.93 2.22 -14.31
N LYS A 529 -11.53 3.24 -13.57
CA LYS A 529 -11.71 4.65 -13.94
C LYS A 529 -10.40 5.18 -14.52
N ILE A 530 -10.47 5.83 -15.67
CA ILE A 530 -9.33 6.47 -16.33
C ILE A 530 -9.11 7.85 -15.72
N LEU A 531 -7.86 8.14 -15.37
CA LEU A 531 -7.44 9.36 -14.68
C LEU A 531 -6.62 10.28 -15.58
N GLY A 532 -5.93 9.72 -16.56
CA GLY A 532 -5.10 10.46 -17.51
C GLY A 532 -4.31 9.53 -18.41
N VAL A 533 -3.35 10.09 -19.13
CA VAL A 533 -2.50 9.34 -20.07
C VAL A 533 -1.12 9.99 -20.22
N ILE A 534 -0.10 9.18 -20.52
CA ILE A 534 1.21 9.66 -20.96
C ILE A 534 1.55 9.04 -22.33
N ALA A 535 2.11 9.85 -23.24
CA ALA A 535 2.55 9.42 -24.56
C ALA A 535 4.03 9.02 -24.52
N LEU A 536 4.31 7.72 -24.47
CA LEU A 536 5.64 7.19 -24.71
C LEU A 536 5.91 7.19 -26.22
N ILE A 537 7.14 7.53 -26.61
CA ILE A 537 7.63 7.31 -27.97
C ILE A 537 8.56 6.12 -27.90
N ASP A 538 8.07 4.97 -28.36
CA ASP A 538 8.82 3.73 -28.32
C ASP A 538 9.37 3.38 -29.71
N GLU A 539 10.68 3.53 -29.90
CA GLU A 539 11.36 3.18 -31.16
C GLU A 539 10.76 3.80 -32.44
N GLY A 540 10.08 4.94 -32.31
CA GLY A 540 9.44 5.68 -33.40
C GLY A 540 7.92 5.50 -33.51
N GLU A 541 7.34 4.71 -32.61
CA GLU A 541 5.91 4.46 -32.49
C GLU A 541 5.32 5.26 -31.30
N THR A 542 4.06 5.66 -31.46
CA THR A 542 3.22 6.17 -30.39
C THR A 542 2.77 4.98 -29.57
N ASP A 543 3.04 5.05 -28.27
CA ASP A 543 2.67 4.02 -27.33
C ASP A 543 1.99 4.70 -26.12
N TRP A 544 0.66 4.69 -26.10
CA TRP A 544 -0.12 5.38 -25.08
C TRP A 544 -0.23 4.56 -23.80
N LYS A 545 0.16 5.16 -22.67
CA LYS A 545 0.01 4.54 -21.34
C LYS A 545 -1.07 5.26 -20.54
N LEU A 546 -2.26 4.66 -20.48
CA LEU A 546 -3.37 5.17 -19.67
C LEU A 546 -3.09 4.99 -18.18
N VAL A 547 -3.41 5.98 -17.37
CA VAL A 547 -3.38 5.90 -15.90
C VAL A 547 -4.78 5.64 -15.41
N ALA A 548 -4.98 4.56 -14.65
CA ALA A 548 -6.28 4.13 -14.18
C ALA A 548 -6.25 3.64 -12.72
N ILE A 549 -7.42 3.53 -12.10
CA ILE A 549 -7.60 2.96 -10.76
C ILE A 549 -8.81 2.01 -10.75
N ASP A 550 -8.69 0.85 -10.10
CA ASP A 550 -9.82 -0.06 -9.86
C ASP A 550 -10.93 0.70 -9.11
N VAL A 551 -12.16 0.64 -9.62
CA VAL A 551 -13.33 1.27 -8.98
C VAL A 551 -13.63 0.70 -7.60
N LYS A 552 -13.07 -0.48 -7.26
CA LYS A 552 -13.17 -1.10 -5.94
C LYS A 552 -12.08 -0.65 -4.96
N ASP A 553 -11.11 0.14 -5.40
CA ASP A 553 -10.07 0.66 -4.51
C ASP A 553 -10.64 1.68 -3.52
N LYS A 554 -10.15 1.66 -2.26
CA LYS A 554 -10.60 2.58 -1.20
C LYS A 554 -10.41 4.06 -1.54
N LYS A 555 -9.44 4.40 -2.39
CA LYS A 555 -9.17 5.77 -2.84
C LYS A 555 -9.86 6.14 -4.15
N ALA A 556 -10.53 5.19 -4.83
CA ALA A 556 -11.13 5.43 -6.14
C ALA A 556 -12.12 6.61 -6.16
N ASP A 557 -12.91 6.77 -5.10
CA ASP A 557 -13.89 7.87 -4.99
C ASP A 557 -13.23 9.25 -4.86
N GLN A 558 -11.99 9.32 -4.39
CA GLN A 558 -11.27 10.57 -4.14
C GLN A 558 -10.42 11.03 -5.34
N ILE A 559 -10.26 10.19 -6.35
CA ILE A 559 -9.30 10.38 -7.44
C ILE A 559 -10.03 10.25 -8.75
N SER A 560 -10.27 11.36 -9.46
CA SER A 560 -11.01 11.34 -10.74
C SER A 560 -10.25 11.96 -11.90
N ASP A 561 -9.12 12.60 -11.63
CA ASP A 561 -8.25 13.21 -12.64
C ASP A 561 -6.77 12.98 -12.30
N ILE A 562 -5.88 13.20 -13.26
CA ILE A 562 -4.43 13.02 -13.12
C ILE A 562 -3.85 13.89 -12.00
N LYS A 563 -4.44 15.06 -11.75
CA LYS A 563 -4.02 15.97 -10.67
C LYS A 563 -4.25 15.37 -9.28
N ASP A 564 -5.30 14.56 -9.12
CA ASP A 564 -5.60 13.90 -7.86
C ASP A 564 -4.59 12.79 -7.55
N VAL A 565 -4.02 12.16 -8.59
CA VAL A 565 -2.98 11.14 -8.43
C VAL A 565 -1.77 11.71 -7.69
N GLU A 566 -1.26 12.88 -8.09
CA GLU A 566 -0.11 13.49 -7.41
C GLU A 566 -0.43 13.90 -5.97
N LYS A 567 -1.68 14.28 -5.69
CA LYS A 567 -2.14 14.63 -4.34
C LYS A 567 -2.21 13.41 -3.41
N HIS A 568 -2.73 12.28 -3.91
CA HIS A 568 -3.01 11.10 -3.10
C HIS A 568 -1.92 10.02 -3.17
N PHE A 569 -1.04 10.10 -4.17
CA PHE A 569 0.11 9.24 -4.44
C PHE A 569 1.33 10.09 -4.89
N PRO A 570 1.86 10.96 -4.03
CA PRO A 570 2.92 11.89 -4.39
C PRO A 570 4.17 11.15 -4.91
N GLY A 571 4.70 11.61 -6.03
CA GLY A 571 5.86 11.03 -6.70
C GLY A 571 5.57 9.82 -7.60
N LEU A 572 4.36 9.24 -7.59
CA LEU A 572 4.02 8.08 -8.43
C LEU A 572 4.09 8.40 -9.92
N LEU A 573 3.59 9.58 -10.34
CA LEU A 573 3.64 10.00 -11.74
C LEU A 573 5.08 10.25 -12.22
N LYS A 574 5.93 10.79 -11.33
CA LYS A 574 7.36 10.96 -11.61
C LYS A 574 8.04 9.60 -11.77
N ALA A 575 7.86 8.71 -10.79
CA ALA A 575 8.38 7.34 -10.82
C ALA A 575 7.94 6.59 -12.07
N THR A 576 6.69 6.80 -12.50
CA THR A 576 6.12 6.15 -13.67
C THR A 576 6.81 6.57 -14.95
N ARG A 577 7.01 7.87 -15.12
CA ARG A 577 7.74 8.41 -16.27
C ARG A 577 9.20 7.96 -16.27
N GLU A 578 9.85 7.92 -15.11
CA GLU A 578 11.22 7.42 -14.98
C GLU A 578 11.33 5.94 -15.31
N TRP A 579 10.33 5.15 -14.90
CA TRP A 579 10.28 3.73 -15.22
C TRP A 579 10.23 3.51 -16.74
N PHE A 580 9.26 4.13 -17.43
CA PHE A 580 9.12 4.00 -18.88
C PHE A 580 10.28 4.62 -19.67
N ARG A 581 10.92 5.67 -19.14
CA ARG A 581 12.13 6.23 -19.74
C ARG A 581 13.26 5.22 -19.76
N ASN A 582 13.44 4.48 -18.66
CA ASN A 582 14.70 3.79 -18.37
C ASN A 582 14.64 2.27 -18.49
N TYR A 583 13.45 1.64 -18.55
CA TYR A 583 13.33 0.18 -18.47
C TYR A 583 14.06 -0.62 -19.54
N LYS A 584 14.39 -0.01 -20.69
CA LYS A 584 15.16 -0.64 -21.77
C LYS A 584 16.68 -0.42 -21.68
N ILE A 585 17.15 0.46 -20.79
CA ILE A 585 18.58 0.75 -20.60
C ILE A 585 19.38 -0.49 -20.17
N PRO A 586 18.91 -1.32 -19.21
CA PRO A 586 19.58 -2.57 -18.87
C PRO A 586 19.78 -3.53 -20.05
N ALA A 587 18.92 -3.43 -21.06
CA ALA A 587 19.01 -4.21 -22.30
C ALA A 587 19.89 -3.56 -23.38
N GLY A 588 20.63 -2.49 -23.03
CA GLY A 588 21.54 -1.78 -23.93
C GLY A 588 20.85 -0.83 -24.91
N LYS A 589 19.56 -0.52 -24.72
CA LYS A 589 18.83 0.46 -25.55
C LYS A 589 18.92 1.88 -24.93
N PRO A 590 18.78 2.94 -25.74
CA PRO A 590 18.72 4.30 -25.21
C PRO A 590 17.46 4.53 -24.34
N PRO A 591 17.43 5.59 -23.51
CA PRO A 591 16.22 5.98 -22.82
C PRO A 591 15.11 6.32 -23.80
N ASN A 592 13.88 5.91 -23.49
CA ASN A 592 12.71 6.26 -24.28
C ASN A 592 12.38 7.75 -24.16
N GLN A 593 11.71 8.26 -25.19
CA GLN A 593 11.25 9.65 -25.25
C GLN A 593 9.77 9.74 -24.97
N PHE A 594 9.27 10.95 -24.77
CA PHE A 594 7.85 11.19 -24.53
C PHE A 594 7.40 12.38 -25.36
N ALA A 595 6.17 12.34 -25.88
CA ALA A 595 5.53 13.53 -26.40
C ALA A 595 5.21 14.51 -25.25
N PHE A 596 4.81 15.73 -25.61
CA PHE A 596 4.43 16.78 -24.65
C PHE A 596 5.48 17.06 -23.55
N ASN A 597 6.76 16.87 -23.84
CA ASN A 597 7.86 16.97 -22.86
C ASN A 597 7.68 16.05 -21.64
N GLY A 598 7.02 14.89 -21.80
CA GLY A 598 6.75 13.95 -20.72
C GLY A 598 5.72 14.43 -19.70
N LEU A 599 4.84 15.36 -20.10
CA LEU A 599 3.69 15.76 -19.31
C LEU A 599 2.54 14.79 -19.50
N TYR A 600 1.88 14.43 -18.40
CA TYR A 600 0.62 13.69 -18.45
C TYR A 600 -0.49 14.59 -18.98
N LYS A 601 -1.44 13.99 -19.69
CA LYS A 601 -2.72 14.60 -20.04
C LYS A 601 -3.80 14.11 -19.10
N ASP A 602 -4.83 14.93 -18.95
CA ASP A 602 -5.96 14.69 -18.04
C ASP A 602 -6.89 13.57 -18.55
N ALA A 603 -7.89 13.24 -17.73
CA ALA A 603 -8.84 12.17 -18.02
C ALA A 603 -9.61 12.43 -19.32
N ASP A 604 -10.02 13.67 -19.57
CA ASP A 604 -10.80 14.01 -20.77
C ASP A 604 -9.99 13.81 -22.06
N PHE A 605 -8.71 14.18 -22.08
CA PHE A 605 -7.82 13.85 -23.19
C PHE A 605 -7.68 12.34 -23.36
N ALA A 606 -7.46 11.61 -22.27
CA ALA A 606 -7.32 10.15 -22.29
C ALA A 606 -8.58 9.45 -22.86
N HIS A 607 -9.78 9.90 -22.50
CA HIS A 607 -11.03 9.42 -23.10
C HIS A 607 -11.13 9.73 -24.60
N GLY A 608 -10.52 10.81 -25.07
CA GLY A 608 -10.37 11.12 -26.49
C GLY A 608 -9.57 10.05 -27.23
N ILE A 609 -8.39 9.70 -26.70
CA ILE A 609 -7.52 8.65 -27.26
C ILE A 609 -8.22 7.30 -27.25
N ILE A 610 -8.85 6.90 -26.13
CA ILE A 610 -9.58 5.63 -26.04
C ILE A 610 -10.69 5.54 -27.11
N ARG A 611 -11.41 6.65 -27.36
CA ARG A 611 -12.44 6.68 -28.39
C ARG A 611 -11.85 6.44 -29.78
N GLU A 612 -10.72 7.06 -30.09
CA GLU A 612 -10.05 6.91 -31.37
C GLU A 612 -9.52 5.49 -31.58
N THR A 613 -8.82 4.91 -30.60
CA THR A 613 -8.32 3.53 -30.68
C THR A 613 -9.45 2.51 -30.73
N HIS A 614 -10.59 2.78 -30.09
CA HIS A 614 -11.80 1.97 -30.23
C HIS A 614 -12.40 2.05 -31.65
N GLU A 615 -12.40 3.23 -32.28
CA GLU A 615 -12.84 3.38 -33.67
C GLU A 615 -11.89 2.71 -34.66
N PHE A 616 -10.58 2.69 -34.39
CA PHE A 616 -9.63 1.90 -35.17
C PHE A 616 -9.89 0.40 -35.02
N TRP A 617 -10.08 -0.10 -33.80
CA TRP A 617 -10.45 -1.49 -33.56
C TRP A 617 -11.75 -1.88 -34.29
N LYS A 618 -12.77 -1.01 -34.26
CA LYS A 618 -14.02 -1.21 -35.02
C LYS A 618 -13.81 -1.30 -36.53
N LYS A 619 -12.76 -0.71 -37.08
CA LYS A 619 -12.40 -0.87 -38.50
C LYS A 619 -11.68 -2.19 -38.70
N LEU A 620 -10.69 -2.50 -37.86
CA LEU A 620 -9.90 -3.72 -37.89
C LEU A 620 -10.78 -4.99 -37.94
N ILE A 621 -11.77 -5.10 -37.06
CA ILE A 621 -12.63 -6.30 -36.99
C ILE A 621 -13.54 -6.50 -38.21
N ARG A 622 -13.70 -5.46 -39.03
CA ARG A 622 -14.51 -5.49 -40.26
C ARG A 622 -13.66 -5.75 -41.50
N GLU A 623 -12.34 -5.73 -41.37
CA GLU A 623 -11.45 -5.99 -42.49
C GLU A 623 -11.62 -7.43 -42.99
N PRO A 624 -11.75 -7.66 -44.31
CA PRO A 624 -11.90 -9.01 -44.84
C PRO A 624 -10.65 -9.90 -44.63
N SER A 625 -9.47 -9.31 -44.48
CA SER A 625 -8.20 -10.02 -44.38
C SER A 625 -7.18 -9.24 -43.53
N PRO A 626 -7.43 -9.10 -42.21
CA PRO A 626 -6.54 -8.38 -41.31
C PRO A 626 -5.24 -9.17 -41.09
N GLN A 627 -4.15 -8.46 -40.80
CA GLN A 627 -2.89 -9.10 -40.42
C GLN A 627 -2.91 -9.68 -38.99
N LEU A 628 -3.79 -9.13 -38.14
CA LEU A 628 -3.99 -9.54 -36.75
C LEU A 628 -5.15 -10.54 -36.68
N ASN A 629 -5.18 -11.35 -35.61
CA ASN A 629 -6.32 -12.20 -35.37
C ASN A 629 -7.50 -11.33 -34.92
N THR A 630 -8.66 -11.50 -35.55
CA THR A 630 -9.90 -10.78 -35.23
C THR A 630 -11.07 -11.72 -34.98
N GLU A 631 -10.77 -13.00 -34.71
CA GLU A 631 -11.78 -14.01 -34.42
C GLU A 631 -12.47 -13.72 -33.09
N MET A 632 -13.80 -13.75 -33.07
CA MET A 632 -14.57 -13.48 -31.85
C MET A 632 -15.81 -14.39 -31.74
N ALA A 633 -16.11 -14.84 -30.53
CA ALA A 633 -17.22 -15.76 -30.26
C ALA A 633 -18.59 -15.09 -30.36
N ASN A 634 -18.70 -13.87 -29.83
CA ASN A 634 -19.98 -13.21 -29.61
C ASN A 634 -20.39 -12.27 -30.75
N GLY A 635 -19.66 -12.28 -31.88
CA GLY A 635 -20.00 -11.64 -33.15
C GLY A 635 -20.55 -10.21 -33.02
N MET A 636 -19.69 -9.21 -33.06
CA MET A 636 -20.14 -7.81 -33.09
C MET A 636 -20.73 -7.43 -34.46
N ASP A 637 -21.64 -6.46 -34.51
CA ASP A 637 -22.28 -6.02 -35.75
C ASP A 637 -21.25 -5.53 -36.80
N GLY A 638 -21.19 -6.28 -37.91
CA GLY A 638 -20.26 -6.07 -39.01
C GLY A 638 -18.91 -6.79 -38.89
N ALA A 639 -18.63 -7.54 -37.83
CA ALA A 639 -17.38 -8.31 -37.70
C ALA A 639 -17.24 -9.35 -38.83
N ALA A 640 -16.09 -9.37 -39.50
CA ALA A 640 -15.86 -10.21 -40.67
C ALA A 640 -15.48 -11.67 -40.33
N HIS A 641 -15.04 -11.93 -39.09
CA HIS A 641 -14.43 -13.20 -38.68
C HIS A 641 -15.12 -13.81 -37.44
N PRO A 642 -16.33 -14.36 -37.58
CA PRO A 642 -16.98 -15.07 -36.47
C PRO A 642 -16.21 -16.34 -36.12
N ALA A 643 -15.98 -16.57 -34.82
CA ALA A 643 -15.32 -17.78 -34.37
C ALA A 643 -16.21 -19.02 -34.56
N ALA A 644 -15.66 -20.04 -35.22
CA ALA A 644 -16.32 -21.35 -35.25
C ALA A 644 -16.01 -22.12 -33.96
N SER A 645 -17.04 -22.46 -33.18
CA SER A 645 -16.88 -23.20 -31.91
C SER A 645 -16.06 -24.49 -32.07
N SER A 646 -16.20 -25.20 -33.20
CA SER A 646 -15.39 -26.38 -33.51
C SER A 646 -13.91 -26.10 -33.79
N ALA A 647 -13.59 -24.90 -34.32
CA ALA A 647 -12.20 -24.50 -34.59
C ALA A 647 -11.47 -24.17 -33.29
N TRP A 648 -12.06 -23.34 -32.43
CA TRP A 648 -11.52 -23.06 -31.09
C TRP A 648 -11.49 -24.32 -30.21
N GLY A 649 -12.43 -25.24 -30.39
CA GLY A 649 -12.39 -26.57 -29.79
C GLY A 649 -11.10 -27.34 -30.11
N LYS A 650 -10.63 -27.30 -31.37
CA LYS A 650 -9.38 -27.92 -31.81
C LYS A 650 -8.15 -27.20 -31.24
N VAL A 651 -8.13 -25.87 -31.29
CA VAL A 651 -7.03 -25.05 -30.74
C VAL A 651 -6.74 -25.42 -29.29
N ILE A 652 -7.80 -25.58 -28.47
CA ILE A 652 -7.67 -25.94 -27.07
C ILE A 652 -7.30 -27.42 -26.88
N ALA A 653 -7.84 -28.32 -27.69
CA ALA A 653 -7.48 -29.74 -27.63
C ALA A 653 -6.00 -30.02 -27.97
N GLU A 654 -5.39 -29.15 -28.76
CA GLU A 654 -3.96 -29.22 -29.12
C GLU A 654 -3.03 -28.60 -28.07
N GLN A 655 -3.57 -27.87 -27.07
CA GLN A 655 -2.74 -27.26 -26.05
C GLN A 655 -2.13 -28.31 -25.11
N PRO A 656 -0.87 -28.11 -24.67
CA PRO A 656 -0.27 -28.98 -23.67
C PRO A 656 -0.99 -28.86 -22.33
N PRO A 657 -1.14 -29.95 -21.56
CA PRO A 657 -1.72 -29.88 -20.23
C PRO A 657 -0.87 -28.99 -19.32
N MET A 658 -1.51 -28.39 -18.32
CA MET A 658 -0.82 -27.59 -17.32
C MET A 658 0.29 -28.40 -16.64
N SER A 659 1.47 -27.81 -16.54
CA SER A 659 2.66 -28.45 -15.97
C SER A 659 3.40 -27.52 -15.01
N ALA A 660 4.40 -28.05 -14.32
CA ALA A 660 5.17 -27.27 -13.35
C ALA A 660 5.81 -26.03 -13.99
N LYS A 661 5.86 -24.93 -13.23
CA LYS A 661 6.48 -23.67 -13.66
C LYS A 661 7.95 -23.93 -14.06
N LYS A 662 8.39 -23.36 -15.19
CA LYS A 662 9.80 -23.41 -15.58
C LYS A 662 10.65 -22.56 -14.64
N GLU A 663 11.93 -22.92 -14.52
CA GLU A 663 12.87 -22.12 -13.76
C GLU A 663 13.03 -20.73 -14.39
N VAL A 664 12.95 -19.71 -13.54
CA VAL A 664 13.23 -18.33 -13.93
C VAL A 664 14.72 -18.04 -13.77
N PRO A 665 15.29 -17.10 -14.55
CA PRO A 665 16.69 -16.72 -14.40
C PRO A 665 16.89 -15.91 -13.11
N LYS A 666 16.95 -16.58 -11.95
CA LYS A 666 16.99 -15.96 -10.62
C LYS A 666 18.10 -14.91 -10.49
N GLU A 667 19.32 -15.24 -10.93
CA GLU A 667 20.46 -14.31 -10.90
C GLU A 667 20.17 -13.01 -11.64
N LYS A 668 19.51 -13.10 -12.80
CA LYS A 668 19.10 -11.92 -13.57
C LYS A 668 17.98 -11.15 -12.86
N LEU A 669 16.99 -11.85 -12.33
CA LEU A 669 15.83 -11.24 -11.67
C LEU A 669 16.16 -10.65 -10.30
N ASP A 670 17.20 -11.10 -9.63
CA ASP A 670 17.64 -10.55 -8.34
C ASP A 670 18.65 -9.40 -8.51
N MET A 671 19.20 -9.24 -9.72
CA MET A 671 20.15 -8.17 -10.05
C MET A 671 19.46 -6.81 -10.14
N TRP A 672 20.09 -5.81 -9.52
CA TRP A 672 19.69 -4.40 -9.59
C TRP A 672 20.59 -3.64 -10.57
N HIS A 673 19.99 -3.02 -11.56
CA HIS A 673 20.67 -2.06 -12.44
C HIS A 673 20.59 -0.66 -11.86
N TYR A 674 21.73 0.04 -11.75
CA TYR A 674 21.79 1.43 -11.28
C TYR A 674 22.01 2.34 -12.47
N ILE A 675 21.00 3.13 -12.81
CA ILE A 675 21.03 4.04 -13.96
C ILE A 675 21.35 5.43 -13.41
N GLY A 676 22.48 6.00 -13.83
CA GLY A 676 22.90 7.34 -13.42
C GLY A 676 21.97 8.42 -13.97
N GLU A 677 21.84 9.52 -13.22
CA GLU A 677 21.11 10.73 -13.66
C GLU A 677 21.78 11.45 -14.84
#